data_AF-A0A1Q9XJA6-F1
#
_entry.id   AF-A0A1Q9XJA6-F1
#
_cell.length_a   1.000
_cell.length_b   1.000
_cell.length_c   1.000
_cell.angle_alpha   90.00
_cell.angle_beta   90.00
_cell.angle_gamma   90.00
#
_symmetry.space_group_name_H-M   'P 1'
#
loop_
_entity.id
_entity.type
_entity.pdbx_description
1 polymer ?
#
loop_
_entity_poly.entity_id
_entity_poly.type
_entity_poly.pdbx_seq_one_letter_code
_entity_poly.pdbx_strand_id
1 'polypeptide(L)'
;MGVTEARPSALANELRGQLLRYGLTFLVLLILLMLHLQLSTALPLAQQWAVISGAAHNDFDALQFNLSALPRLCMAILVGAALGLSGSVLQQLTQNRLVSPMTIGASSGAWLGLVCATLLVPTFAASHGHWAALCGALLAVGLVVLIAGRNGIAGLPVVLAGMALNLLLGALASGLVLLNNQYTSGLFVWGAGDLAQIDWHWVGWLWPKLLVGVLVIALAPRPLTLLQLGSEGAQARGLNLWPIMLGLFVVSIWMTAVSITAVGLIGFIGLLTPNLARLFGARRARDELLYSVLLGAVLLLATDALALLANRWTADLVPSGAAAALIGAPALLWLSRRKLSAEDARGLQLPEGPERLRRRYALLVVLLALGAVLLSVCLGRTSTGWQLQWPSELIWALRWPRVLTAAAAGCGLAIAGVLLQRLLRNPLASPDILGLSAGATLAVMLALMVFGGSLLGFVAPIAAFVGSLAVLGILLLLGRRHQYSPALMALVGISLTALLNAALQFGLAKGTADSFALLGWLAGSTYRVSASQALWLSCGVLLLGVLSILCHRALTLISIGDGVALSRGLDVRKARLALLVLVSLLCALVTSLMGPVAFLGLLAPHMAAILGARRVLPQLLLAAALGGVLMLLADWFGRVLIFPLQLPVGIVASVVCGSYFVYLLVKRRLA
;
A
#
# COMPACT_ATOMS: atom_id res chain seq x y z
N MET A 1 24.81 -20.48 -41.91
CA MET A 1 25.97 -21.06 -41.18
C MET A 1 26.64 -19.95 -40.39
N GLY A 2 26.81 -20.15 -39.10
CA GLY A 2 27.30 -19.14 -38.15
C GLY A 2 26.86 -19.46 -36.73
N VAL A 3 26.97 -20.72 -36.32
CA VAL A 3 26.74 -21.15 -34.93
C VAL A 3 28.01 -20.78 -34.17
N THR A 4 27.94 -19.71 -33.40
CA THR A 4 29.00 -19.35 -32.45
C THR A 4 29.08 -20.43 -31.37
N GLU A 5 30.09 -21.29 -31.47
CA GLU A 5 30.53 -22.16 -30.38
C GLU A 5 30.89 -21.29 -29.18
N ALA A 6 30.07 -21.32 -28.12
CA ALA A 6 30.44 -20.74 -26.85
C ALA A 6 31.64 -21.52 -26.30
N ARG A 7 32.80 -20.85 -26.18
CA ARG A 7 34.05 -21.46 -25.66
C ARG A 7 33.78 -22.21 -24.35
N PRO A 8 34.30 -23.44 -24.16
CA PRO A 8 34.07 -24.26 -22.96
C PRO A 8 34.46 -23.58 -21.64
N SER A 9 35.38 -22.61 -21.68
CA SER A 9 35.77 -21.79 -20.52
C SER A 9 34.67 -20.83 -20.02
N ALA A 10 33.80 -20.33 -20.91
CA ALA A 10 32.72 -19.43 -20.53
C ALA A 10 31.59 -20.17 -19.79
N LEU A 11 31.28 -21.38 -20.25
CA LEU A 11 30.24 -22.24 -19.67
C LEU A 11 30.68 -22.81 -18.31
N ALA A 12 31.96 -23.19 -18.19
CA ALA A 12 32.56 -23.58 -16.91
C ALA A 12 32.58 -22.42 -15.89
N ASN A 13 32.87 -21.18 -16.34
CA ASN A 13 32.83 -20.00 -15.48
C ASN A 13 31.39 -19.64 -15.05
N GLU A 14 30.39 -19.80 -15.93
CA GLU A 14 28.98 -19.58 -15.58
C GLU A 14 28.50 -20.61 -14.55
N LEU A 15 28.83 -21.89 -14.72
CA LEU A 15 28.52 -22.96 -13.76
C LEU A 15 29.21 -22.76 -12.42
N ARG A 16 30.49 -22.38 -12.41
CA ARG A 16 31.23 -22.06 -11.19
C ARG A 16 30.61 -20.87 -10.45
N GLY A 17 30.22 -19.82 -11.18
CA GLY A 17 29.51 -18.68 -10.60
C GLY A 17 28.10 -19.01 -10.08
N GLN A 18 27.42 -19.99 -10.67
CA GLN A 18 26.17 -20.54 -10.14
C GLN A 18 26.41 -21.33 -8.85
N LEU A 19 27.30 -22.31 -8.86
CA LEU A 19 27.59 -23.12 -7.67
C LEU A 19 28.05 -22.27 -6.48
N LEU A 20 28.91 -21.28 -6.73
CA LEU A 20 29.35 -20.36 -5.69
C LEU A 20 28.20 -19.54 -5.10
N ARG A 21 27.29 -19.02 -5.93
CA ARG A 21 26.15 -18.22 -5.42
C ARG A 21 25.21 -19.08 -4.57
N TYR A 22 24.84 -20.26 -5.05
CA TYR A 22 23.94 -21.16 -4.32
C TYR A 22 24.61 -21.66 -3.03
N GLY A 23 25.89 -22.02 -3.09
CA GLY A 23 26.66 -22.45 -1.91
C GLY A 23 26.77 -21.35 -0.85
N LEU A 24 27.09 -20.12 -1.24
CA LEU A 24 27.16 -18.98 -0.31
C LEU A 24 25.79 -18.66 0.31
N THR A 25 24.73 -18.60 -0.49
CA THR A 25 23.39 -18.32 0.03
C THR A 25 22.87 -19.44 0.91
N PHE A 26 23.19 -20.69 0.60
CA PHE A 26 22.85 -21.83 1.44
C PHE A 26 23.63 -21.80 2.77
N LEU A 27 24.92 -21.43 2.75
CA LEU A 27 25.69 -21.21 3.98
C LEU A 27 25.05 -20.11 4.84
N VAL A 28 24.64 -18.99 4.24
CA VAL A 28 23.92 -17.91 4.94
C VAL A 28 22.61 -18.43 5.53
N LEU A 29 21.86 -19.27 4.80
CA LEU A 29 20.64 -19.90 5.30
C LEU A 29 20.92 -20.74 6.56
N LEU A 30 21.97 -21.57 6.55
CA LEU A 30 22.36 -22.40 7.69
C LEU A 30 22.76 -21.54 8.91
N ILE A 31 23.53 -20.48 8.70
CA ILE A 31 23.93 -19.55 9.77
C ILE A 31 22.68 -18.87 10.36
N LEU A 32 21.76 -18.41 9.51
CA LEU A 32 20.52 -17.78 9.97
C LEU A 32 19.60 -18.77 10.67
N LEU A 33 19.59 -20.04 10.26
CA LEU A 33 18.82 -21.09 10.92
C LEU A 33 19.32 -21.31 12.35
N MET A 34 20.64 -21.43 12.54
CA MET A 34 21.23 -21.55 13.86
C MET A 34 20.98 -20.31 14.72
N LEU A 35 21.15 -19.11 14.14
CA LEU A 35 20.89 -17.85 14.83
C LEU A 35 19.42 -17.74 15.26
N HIS A 36 18.49 -18.07 14.37
CA HIS A 36 17.05 -18.00 14.63
C HIS A 36 16.63 -18.92 15.77
N LEU A 37 17.09 -20.18 15.77
CA LEU A 37 16.82 -21.12 16.86
C LEU A 37 17.37 -20.62 18.20
N GLN A 38 18.59 -20.07 18.21
CA GLN A 38 19.19 -19.53 19.42
C GLN A 38 18.53 -18.22 19.90
N LEU A 39 17.93 -17.45 18.99
CA LEU A 39 17.15 -16.27 19.34
C LEU A 39 15.77 -16.64 19.90
N SER A 40 15.21 -17.76 19.45
CA SER A 40 13.86 -18.20 19.83
C SER A 40 13.78 -18.92 21.17
N THR A 41 14.89 -19.45 21.70
CA THR A 41 14.91 -20.25 22.94
C THR A 41 16.13 -19.98 23.81
N ALA A 42 16.04 -20.37 25.09
CA ALA A 42 17.15 -20.32 26.03
C ALA A 42 18.04 -21.58 26.01
N LEU A 43 17.62 -22.63 25.28
CA LEU A 43 18.32 -23.92 25.28
C LEU A 43 19.71 -23.81 24.61
N PRO A 44 20.75 -24.46 25.17
CA PRO A 44 22.01 -24.66 24.47
C PRO A 44 21.85 -25.62 23.30
N LEU A 45 22.71 -25.48 22.28
CA LEU A 45 22.65 -26.25 21.03
C LEU A 45 22.63 -27.78 21.24
N ALA A 46 23.35 -28.29 22.26
CA ALA A 46 23.38 -29.72 22.57
C ALA A 46 22.00 -30.25 23.00
N GLN A 47 21.27 -29.48 23.81
CA GLN A 47 19.93 -29.84 24.27
C GLN A 47 18.89 -29.68 23.16
N GLN A 48 19.04 -28.66 22.30
CA GLN A 48 18.22 -28.53 21.09
C GLN A 48 18.34 -29.77 20.20
N TRP A 49 19.56 -30.26 19.98
CA TRP A 49 19.80 -31.50 19.23
C TRP A 49 19.19 -32.73 19.90
N ALA A 50 19.27 -32.82 21.23
CA ALA A 50 18.62 -33.90 21.99
C ALA A 50 17.09 -33.91 21.79
N VAL A 51 16.45 -32.73 21.83
CA VAL A 51 15.01 -32.60 21.58
C VAL A 51 14.65 -32.98 20.13
N ILE A 52 15.42 -32.53 19.13
CA ILE A 52 15.20 -32.89 17.71
C ILE A 52 15.36 -34.40 17.48
N SER A 53 16.33 -35.03 18.15
CA SER A 53 16.60 -36.47 18.03
C SER A 53 15.61 -37.35 18.81
N GLY A 54 14.61 -36.75 19.47
CA GLY A 54 13.52 -37.47 20.12
C GLY A 54 13.77 -37.83 21.59
N ALA A 55 14.79 -37.25 22.24
CA ALA A 55 14.97 -37.42 23.67
C ALA A 55 13.85 -36.70 24.43
N ALA A 56 13.08 -37.45 25.22
CA ALA A 56 11.97 -36.93 25.99
C ALA A 56 12.46 -35.97 27.10
N HIS A 57 12.09 -34.70 27.00
CA HIS A 57 12.31 -33.69 28.03
C HIS A 57 10.96 -33.02 28.32
N ASN A 58 10.52 -33.05 29.59
CA ASN A 58 9.27 -32.44 30.03
C ASN A 58 9.43 -30.99 30.52
N ASP A 59 10.61 -30.40 30.29
CA ASP A 59 10.90 -29.02 30.69
C ASP A 59 10.21 -28.03 29.75
N PHE A 60 9.78 -26.90 30.32
CA PHE A 60 9.06 -25.85 29.59
C PHE A 60 9.85 -25.35 28.36
N ASP A 61 11.16 -25.17 28.50
CA ASP A 61 12.02 -24.68 27.40
C ASP A 61 12.11 -25.70 26.25
N ALA A 62 12.12 -27.00 26.56
CA ALA A 62 12.12 -28.08 25.56
C ALA A 62 10.78 -28.15 24.82
N LEU A 63 9.67 -27.97 25.54
CA LEU A 63 8.33 -27.87 24.96
C LEU A 63 8.17 -26.62 24.09
N GLN A 64 8.63 -25.45 24.55
CA GLN A 64 8.61 -24.20 23.79
C GLN A 64 9.47 -24.33 22.52
N PHE A 65 10.64 -24.94 22.61
CA PHE A 65 11.50 -25.20 21.46
C PHE A 65 10.79 -26.08 20.42
N ASN A 66 10.20 -27.19 20.85
CA ASN A 66 9.57 -28.15 19.96
C ASN A 66 8.25 -27.64 19.35
N LEU A 67 7.41 -26.97 20.14
CA LEU A 67 6.05 -26.58 19.74
C LEU A 67 5.95 -25.16 19.19
N SER A 68 6.89 -24.27 19.53
CA SER A 68 6.86 -22.87 19.07
C SER A 68 8.03 -22.53 18.14
N ALA A 69 9.27 -22.79 18.57
CA ALA A 69 10.46 -22.36 17.81
C ALA A 69 10.65 -23.13 16.49
N LEU A 70 10.61 -24.46 16.53
CA LEU A 70 10.79 -25.30 15.34
C LEU A 70 9.67 -25.05 14.29
N PRO A 71 8.37 -25.03 14.66
CA PRO A 71 7.32 -24.69 13.70
C PRO A 71 7.47 -23.29 13.12
N ARG A 72 7.79 -22.28 13.94
CA ARG A 72 8.04 -20.89 13.48
C ARG A 72 9.16 -20.83 12.45
N LEU A 73 10.25 -21.56 12.68
CA LEU A 73 11.35 -21.66 11.73
C LEU A 73 10.91 -22.30 10.40
N CYS A 74 10.18 -23.42 10.47
CA CYS A 74 9.62 -24.06 9.27
C CYS A 74 8.67 -23.14 8.51
N MET A 75 7.81 -22.39 9.21
CA MET A 75 6.90 -21.42 8.60
C MET A 75 7.67 -20.29 7.90
N ALA A 76 8.74 -19.76 8.50
CA ALA A 76 9.57 -18.73 7.89
C ALA A 76 10.21 -19.21 6.57
N ILE A 77 10.67 -20.45 6.53
CA ILE A 77 11.24 -21.04 5.31
C ILE A 77 10.16 -21.29 4.25
N LEU A 78 9.06 -21.96 4.63
CA LEU A 78 7.97 -22.32 3.71
C LEU A 78 7.29 -21.10 3.09
N VAL A 79 6.91 -20.14 3.92
CA VAL A 79 6.25 -18.90 3.47
C VAL A 79 7.22 -18.04 2.68
N GLY A 80 8.48 -17.93 3.11
CA GLY A 80 9.51 -17.16 2.42
C GLY A 80 9.74 -17.69 1.01
N ALA A 81 9.93 -19.02 0.89
CA ALA A 81 10.05 -19.72 -0.38
C ALA A 81 8.82 -19.53 -1.28
N ALA A 82 7.61 -19.65 -0.72
CA ALA A 82 6.37 -19.51 -1.46
C ALA A 82 6.16 -18.10 -2.00
N LEU A 83 6.39 -17.07 -1.17
CA LEU A 83 6.30 -15.67 -1.57
C LEU A 83 7.37 -15.32 -2.60
N GLY A 84 8.59 -15.84 -2.45
CA GLY A 84 9.67 -15.65 -3.43
C GLY A 84 9.35 -16.28 -4.79
N LEU A 85 8.82 -17.51 -4.80
CA LEU A 85 8.40 -18.18 -6.02
C LEU A 85 7.24 -17.45 -6.70
N SER A 86 6.18 -17.13 -5.93
CA SER A 86 5.01 -16.39 -6.43
C SER A 86 5.43 -15.04 -7.01
N GLY A 87 6.31 -14.32 -6.31
CA GLY A 87 6.93 -13.08 -6.76
C GLY A 87 7.65 -13.21 -8.10
N SER A 88 8.53 -14.21 -8.24
CA SER A 88 9.29 -14.43 -9.47
C SER A 88 8.38 -14.81 -10.64
N VAL A 89 7.40 -15.69 -10.41
CA VAL A 89 6.40 -16.04 -11.43
C VAL A 89 5.65 -14.80 -11.89
N LEU A 90 5.09 -14.01 -10.97
CA LEU A 90 4.32 -12.83 -11.33
C LEU A 90 5.17 -11.80 -12.08
N GLN A 91 6.39 -11.50 -11.63
CA GLN A 91 7.27 -10.54 -12.30
C GLN A 91 7.71 -10.99 -13.70
N GLN A 92 7.96 -12.30 -13.89
CA GLN A 92 8.29 -12.85 -15.20
C GLN A 92 7.06 -12.93 -16.11
N LEU A 93 5.87 -13.26 -15.57
CA LEU A 93 4.62 -13.26 -16.34
C LEU A 93 4.25 -11.86 -16.84
N THR A 94 4.36 -10.86 -15.97
CA THR A 94 4.00 -9.48 -16.30
C THR A 94 5.16 -8.69 -16.89
N GLN A 95 6.36 -9.27 -17.03
CA GLN A 95 7.57 -8.55 -17.48
C GLN A 95 7.81 -7.23 -16.71
N ASN A 96 7.37 -7.17 -15.45
CA ASN A 96 7.37 -5.96 -14.65
C ASN A 96 7.94 -6.25 -13.26
N ARG A 97 9.09 -5.63 -12.98
CA ARG A 97 9.90 -5.88 -11.76
C ARG A 97 9.27 -5.34 -10.48
N LEU A 98 8.23 -4.53 -10.58
CA LEU A 98 7.50 -3.95 -9.45
C LEU A 98 6.22 -4.73 -9.12
N VAL A 99 5.92 -5.78 -9.87
CA VAL A 99 4.77 -6.65 -9.59
C VAL A 99 5.09 -7.57 -8.42
N SER A 100 4.12 -7.66 -7.51
CA SER A 100 4.09 -8.55 -6.37
C SER A 100 2.63 -8.80 -6.00
N PRO A 101 2.33 -9.81 -5.15
CA PRO A 101 0.95 -10.07 -4.76
C PRO A 101 0.25 -8.87 -4.09
N MET A 102 1.00 -8.02 -3.39
CA MET A 102 0.46 -6.78 -2.82
C MET A 102 0.17 -5.73 -3.88
N THR A 103 1.02 -5.57 -4.89
CA THR A 103 0.85 -4.50 -5.89
C THR A 103 -0.25 -4.81 -6.90
N ILE A 104 -0.71 -6.07 -6.99
CA ILE A 104 -1.87 -6.48 -7.78
C ILE A 104 -3.16 -6.62 -6.94
N GLY A 105 -3.16 -6.17 -5.69
CA GLY A 105 -4.33 -6.17 -4.82
C GLY A 105 -4.76 -7.53 -4.25
N ALA A 106 -4.04 -8.61 -4.55
CA ALA A 106 -4.36 -9.96 -4.06
C ALA A 106 -4.35 -10.03 -2.53
N SER A 107 -3.37 -9.36 -1.91
CA SER A 107 -3.18 -9.33 -0.46
C SER A 107 -4.34 -8.62 0.28
N SER A 108 -4.70 -7.39 -0.12
CA SER A 108 -5.87 -6.71 0.48
C SER A 108 -7.18 -7.42 0.18
N GLY A 109 -7.31 -8.06 -0.98
CA GLY A 109 -8.46 -8.92 -1.30
C GLY A 109 -8.58 -10.10 -0.34
N ALA A 110 -7.46 -10.80 -0.08
CA ALA A 110 -7.44 -11.89 0.89
C ALA A 110 -7.82 -11.44 2.30
N TRP A 111 -7.26 -10.32 2.75
CA TRP A 111 -7.58 -9.78 4.07
C TRP A 111 -9.04 -9.37 4.20
N LEU A 112 -9.58 -8.64 3.22
CA LEU A 112 -11.00 -8.28 3.22
C LEU A 112 -11.90 -9.53 3.20
N GLY A 113 -11.56 -10.52 2.38
CA GLY A 113 -12.29 -11.80 2.33
C GLY A 113 -12.33 -12.49 3.69
N LEU A 114 -11.19 -12.56 4.38
CA LEU A 114 -11.13 -13.12 5.72
C LEU A 114 -11.91 -12.31 6.75
N VAL A 115 -11.77 -10.97 6.76
CA VAL A 115 -12.54 -10.09 7.67
C VAL A 115 -14.04 -10.28 7.46
N CYS A 116 -14.51 -10.30 6.20
CA CYS A 116 -15.91 -10.56 5.89
C CYS A 116 -16.37 -11.95 6.37
N ALA A 117 -15.57 -12.99 6.16
CA ALA A 117 -15.92 -14.34 6.62
C ALA A 117 -15.99 -14.42 8.15
N THR A 118 -15.03 -13.80 8.85
CA THR A 118 -15.02 -13.79 10.33
C THR A 118 -16.24 -13.07 10.90
N LEU A 119 -16.72 -12.02 10.23
CA LEU A 119 -17.90 -11.26 10.68
C LEU A 119 -19.24 -11.92 10.29
N LEU A 120 -19.33 -12.48 9.09
CA LEU A 120 -20.59 -13.01 8.55
C LEU A 120 -20.81 -14.48 8.89
N VAL A 121 -19.75 -15.31 8.87
CA VAL A 121 -19.82 -16.76 9.08
C VAL A 121 -18.61 -17.25 9.92
N PRO A 122 -18.56 -16.95 11.23
CA PRO A 122 -17.38 -17.18 12.07
C PRO A 122 -16.89 -18.64 12.09
N THR A 123 -17.81 -19.60 12.08
CA THR A 123 -17.49 -21.04 12.07
C THR A 123 -16.79 -21.48 10.79
N PHE A 124 -17.20 -20.91 9.65
CA PHE A 124 -16.52 -21.12 8.37
C PHE A 124 -15.16 -20.46 8.36
N ALA A 125 -15.03 -19.23 8.89
CA ALA A 125 -13.74 -18.55 8.96
C ALA A 125 -12.72 -19.34 9.79
N ALA A 126 -13.14 -19.91 10.92
CA ALA A 126 -12.28 -20.69 11.81
C ALA A 126 -11.71 -21.97 11.16
N SER A 127 -12.49 -22.65 10.31
CA SER A 127 -12.12 -23.94 9.72
C SER A 127 -11.64 -23.84 8.26
N HIS A 128 -12.19 -22.88 7.51
CA HIS A 128 -12.08 -22.74 6.06
C HIS A 128 -11.72 -21.31 5.62
N GLY A 129 -11.18 -20.47 6.53
CA GLY A 129 -10.81 -19.07 6.23
C GLY A 129 -9.89 -18.88 5.03
N HIS A 130 -9.10 -19.89 4.66
CA HIS A 130 -8.27 -19.88 3.46
C HIS A 130 -9.05 -19.78 2.16
N TRP A 131 -10.26 -20.37 2.10
CA TRP A 131 -11.12 -20.23 0.94
C TRP A 131 -11.69 -18.81 0.84
N ALA A 132 -12.01 -18.18 1.97
CA ALA A 132 -12.42 -16.78 1.99
C ALA A 132 -11.28 -15.85 1.53
N ALA A 133 -10.07 -16.09 2.02
CA ALA A 133 -8.87 -15.36 1.61
C ALA A 133 -8.57 -15.57 0.12
N LEU A 134 -8.65 -16.79 -0.39
CA LEU A 134 -8.45 -17.09 -1.81
C LEU A 134 -9.50 -16.42 -2.70
N CYS A 135 -10.78 -16.52 -2.33
CA CYS A 135 -11.87 -15.89 -3.09
C CYS A 135 -11.69 -14.38 -3.13
N GLY A 136 -11.38 -13.75 -1.99
CA GLY A 136 -11.09 -12.33 -1.93
C GLY A 136 -9.90 -11.92 -2.80
N ALA A 137 -8.81 -12.69 -2.78
CA ALA A 137 -7.63 -12.45 -3.62
C ALA A 137 -7.93 -12.60 -5.11
N LEU A 138 -8.66 -13.66 -5.51
CA LEU A 138 -9.04 -13.91 -6.90
C LEU A 138 -9.99 -12.84 -7.44
N LEU A 139 -10.98 -12.40 -6.65
CA LEU A 139 -11.86 -11.30 -7.02
C LEU A 139 -11.07 -10.00 -7.21
N ALA A 140 -10.12 -9.72 -6.31
CA ALA A 140 -9.29 -8.53 -6.42
C ALA A 140 -8.42 -8.57 -7.69
N VAL A 141 -7.68 -9.66 -7.92
CA VAL A 141 -6.85 -9.79 -9.12
C VAL A 141 -7.71 -9.81 -10.39
N GLY A 142 -8.87 -10.46 -10.36
CA GLY A 142 -9.83 -10.46 -11.47
C GLY A 142 -10.25 -9.04 -11.87
N LEU A 143 -10.54 -8.17 -10.89
CA LEU A 143 -10.81 -6.75 -11.13
C LEU A 143 -9.61 -6.00 -11.69
N VAL A 144 -8.39 -6.25 -11.18
CA VAL A 144 -7.16 -5.65 -11.73
C VAL A 144 -6.93 -6.06 -13.17
N VAL A 145 -7.12 -7.34 -13.49
CA VAL A 145 -7.04 -7.84 -14.86
C VAL A 145 -8.18 -7.27 -15.72
N LEU A 146 -9.39 -7.08 -15.19
CA LEU A 146 -10.47 -6.41 -15.92
C LEU A 146 -10.13 -4.94 -16.24
N ILE A 147 -9.43 -4.25 -15.34
CA ILE A 147 -9.02 -2.85 -15.51
C ILE A 147 -7.82 -2.71 -16.46
N ALA A 148 -6.77 -3.51 -16.26
CA ALA A 148 -5.50 -3.39 -17.00
C ALA A 148 -5.45 -4.29 -18.24
N GLY A 149 -5.85 -5.56 -18.04
CA GLY A 149 -6.17 -6.68 -18.98
C GLY A 149 -5.35 -6.80 -20.23
N ARG A 150 -5.91 -7.43 -21.27
CA ARG A 150 -5.12 -8.25 -22.20
C ARG A 150 -3.75 -7.66 -22.59
N ASN A 151 -3.73 -6.44 -23.13
CA ASN A 151 -2.48 -5.79 -23.55
C ASN A 151 -1.78 -4.96 -22.45
N GLY A 152 -2.48 -4.61 -21.38
CA GLY A 152 -1.95 -3.86 -20.24
C GLY A 152 -1.37 -4.73 -19.11
N ILE A 153 -1.47 -6.07 -19.20
CA ILE A 153 -0.97 -6.99 -18.16
C ILE A 153 0.54 -6.81 -17.91
N ALA A 154 1.28 -6.52 -18.98
CA ALA A 154 2.74 -6.41 -18.93
C ALA A 154 3.26 -5.01 -18.50
N GLY A 155 2.37 -4.06 -18.21
CA GLY A 155 2.74 -2.65 -18.06
C GLY A 155 2.45 -2.04 -16.69
N LEU A 156 2.66 -0.73 -16.59
CA LEU A 156 2.29 0.10 -15.45
C LEU A 156 0.78 0.08 -15.10
N PRO A 157 -0.17 -0.08 -16.06
CA PRO A 157 -1.61 -0.11 -15.75
C PRO A 157 -2.02 -1.16 -14.72
N VAL A 158 -1.43 -2.38 -14.75
CA VAL A 158 -1.70 -3.42 -13.74
C VAL A 158 -1.31 -2.96 -12.34
N VAL A 159 -0.12 -2.37 -12.21
CA VAL A 159 0.41 -1.93 -10.91
C VAL A 159 -0.43 -0.78 -10.35
N LEU A 160 -0.85 0.16 -11.21
CA LEU A 160 -1.69 1.29 -10.79
C LEU A 160 -3.10 0.85 -10.42
N ALA A 161 -3.72 -0.02 -11.22
CA ALA A 161 -5.03 -0.59 -10.93
C ALA A 161 -5.00 -1.44 -9.66
N GLY A 162 -3.95 -2.25 -9.48
CA GLY A 162 -3.75 -3.07 -8.30
C GLY A 162 -3.47 -2.25 -7.05
N MET A 163 -2.68 -1.18 -7.13
CA MET A 163 -2.46 -0.25 -6.01
C MET A 163 -3.76 0.45 -5.61
N ALA A 164 -4.55 0.93 -6.59
CA ALA A 164 -5.85 1.53 -6.32
C ALA A 164 -6.80 0.53 -5.66
N LEU A 165 -6.86 -0.70 -6.16
CA LEU A 165 -7.70 -1.73 -5.56
C LEU A 165 -7.20 -2.13 -4.16
N ASN A 166 -5.88 -2.21 -3.96
CA ASN A 166 -5.27 -2.52 -2.68
C ASN A 166 -5.65 -1.50 -1.59
N LEU A 167 -5.62 -0.21 -1.91
CA LEU A 167 -6.03 0.85 -1.00
C LEU A 167 -7.55 0.85 -0.74
N LEU A 168 -8.36 0.61 -1.78
CA LEU A 168 -9.82 0.54 -1.65
C LEU A 168 -10.27 -0.63 -0.76
N LEU A 169 -9.79 -1.85 -1.07
CA LEU A 169 -10.13 -3.05 -0.31
C LEU A 169 -9.56 -2.99 1.12
N GLY A 170 -8.37 -2.39 1.29
CA GLY A 170 -7.79 -2.13 2.60
C GLY A 170 -8.62 -1.15 3.43
N ALA A 171 -9.14 -0.07 2.83
CA ALA A 171 -10.02 0.88 3.52
C ALA A 171 -11.34 0.23 3.97
N LEU A 172 -11.92 -0.64 3.12
CA LEU A 172 -13.10 -1.44 3.47
C LEU A 172 -12.83 -2.37 4.66
N ALA A 173 -11.73 -3.12 4.61
CA ALA A 173 -11.35 -4.06 5.67
C ALA A 173 -11.09 -3.31 7.00
N SER A 174 -10.32 -2.23 6.97
CA SER A 174 -10.08 -1.38 8.15
C SER A 174 -11.37 -0.80 8.73
N GLY A 175 -12.33 -0.41 7.89
CA GLY A 175 -13.63 0.06 8.37
C GLY A 175 -14.46 -1.01 9.07
N LEU A 176 -14.50 -2.22 8.52
CA LEU A 176 -15.20 -3.35 9.14
C LEU A 176 -14.57 -3.75 10.49
N VAL A 177 -13.24 -3.74 10.57
CA VAL A 177 -12.47 -3.99 11.81
C VAL A 177 -12.77 -2.92 12.85
N LEU A 178 -12.78 -1.64 12.46
CA LEU A 178 -13.03 -0.55 13.41
C LEU A 178 -14.44 -0.61 14.01
N LEU A 179 -15.45 -1.00 13.22
CA LEU A 179 -16.83 -1.15 13.68
C LEU A 179 -17.04 -2.31 14.65
N ASN A 180 -16.19 -3.34 14.58
CA ASN A 180 -16.36 -4.60 15.31
C ASN A 180 -15.15 -4.93 16.19
N ASN A 181 -14.61 -3.92 16.87
CA ASN A 181 -13.33 -4.00 17.60
C ASN A 181 -13.17 -5.22 18.52
N GLN A 182 -14.25 -5.70 19.16
CA GLN A 182 -14.25 -6.86 20.05
C GLN A 182 -13.95 -8.18 19.32
N TYR A 183 -14.38 -8.32 18.06
CA TYR A 183 -14.22 -9.53 17.27
C TYR A 183 -12.97 -9.49 16.37
N THR A 184 -12.37 -8.33 16.18
CA THR A 184 -11.34 -8.10 15.15
C THR A 184 -10.00 -7.64 15.71
N SER A 185 -9.81 -7.62 17.02
CA SER A 185 -8.54 -7.27 17.68
C SER A 185 -7.37 -8.14 17.19
N GLY A 186 -7.56 -9.46 17.14
CA GLY A 186 -6.57 -10.41 16.61
C GLY A 186 -6.33 -10.28 15.10
N LEU A 187 -7.34 -9.81 14.33
CA LEU A 187 -7.20 -9.63 12.88
C LEU A 187 -6.25 -8.48 12.51
N PHE A 188 -5.98 -7.57 13.44
CA PHE A 188 -5.00 -6.50 13.21
C PHE A 188 -3.57 -7.03 13.29
N VAL A 189 -3.23 -7.79 14.35
CA VAL A 189 -1.91 -8.45 14.47
C VAL A 189 -1.70 -9.42 13.30
N TRP A 190 -2.72 -10.18 12.94
CA TRP A 190 -2.71 -11.00 11.73
C TRP A 190 -2.50 -10.16 10.46
N GLY A 191 -3.14 -8.98 10.37
CA GLY A 191 -2.97 -8.04 9.26
C GLY A 191 -1.57 -7.41 9.17
N ALA A 192 -0.76 -7.50 10.22
CA ALA A 192 0.64 -7.09 10.23
C ALA A 192 1.61 -8.23 9.87
N GLY A 193 1.12 -9.48 9.83
CA GLY A 193 1.89 -10.69 9.57
C GLY A 193 2.73 -11.14 10.78
N ASP A 194 2.42 -12.30 11.34
CA ASP A 194 3.11 -12.88 12.49
C ASP A 194 3.43 -14.36 12.26
N LEU A 195 4.71 -14.70 12.39
CA LEU A 195 5.21 -16.08 12.26
C LEU A 195 5.12 -16.88 13.56
N ALA A 196 4.73 -16.27 14.68
CA ALA A 196 4.56 -17.00 15.94
C ALA A 196 3.62 -18.21 15.78
N GLN A 197 4.06 -19.36 16.29
CA GLN A 197 3.33 -20.62 16.26
C GLN A 197 3.17 -21.16 17.68
N ILE A 198 2.07 -21.86 17.92
CA ILE A 198 1.75 -22.51 19.19
C ILE A 198 1.93 -24.03 19.07
N ASP A 199 1.87 -24.58 17.86
CA ASP A 199 2.04 -25.99 17.55
C ASP A 199 2.50 -26.22 16.09
N TRP A 200 2.54 -27.50 15.68
CA TRP A 200 2.85 -27.93 14.31
C TRP A 200 1.65 -27.86 13.33
N HIS A 201 0.46 -27.45 13.79
CA HIS A 201 -0.76 -27.52 12.99
C HIS A 201 -0.61 -26.75 11.67
N TRP A 202 -0.19 -25.49 11.75
CA TRP A 202 -0.05 -24.63 10.56
C TRP A 202 1.03 -25.11 9.61
N VAL A 203 2.13 -25.67 10.12
CA VAL A 203 3.18 -26.27 9.28
C VAL A 203 2.58 -27.45 8.52
N GLY A 204 1.99 -28.42 9.23
CA GLY A 204 1.35 -29.61 8.67
C GLY A 204 0.24 -29.28 7.67
N TRP A 205 -0.48 -28.18 7.90
CA TRP A 205 -1.53 -27.70 7.02
C TRP A 205 -0.99 -26.99 5.76
N LEU A 206 0.10 -26.22 5.89
CA LEU A 206 0.63 -25.35 4.84
C LEU A 206 1.50 -26.11 3.83
N TRP A 207 2.46 -26.93 4.30
CA TRP A 207 3.45 -27.55 3.42
C TRP A 207 2.86 -28.39 2.26
N PRO A 208 1.78 -29.19 2.44
CA PRO A 208 1.20 -29.97 1.34
C PRO A 208 0.58 -29.06 0.27
N LYS A 209 0.01 -27.93 0.70
CA LYS A 209 -0.64 -26.95 -0.20
C LYS A 209 0.37 -26.15 -1.01
N LEU A 210 1.62 -26.05 -0.53
CA LEU A 210 2.73 -25.41 -1.23
C LEU A 210 3.44 -26.34 -2.23
N LEU A 211 3.14 -27.65 -2.24
CA LEU A 211 3.71 -28.59 -3.23
C LEU A 211 3.40 -28.22 -4.67
N VAL A 212 2.33 -27.46 -4.91
CA VAL A 212 2.04 -26.87 -6.23
C VAL A 212 3.21 -26.02 -6.76
N GLY A 213 4.03 -25.43 -5.89
CA GLY A 213 5.25 -24.72 -6.27
C GLY A 213 6.29 -25.61 -6.95
N VAL A 214 6.35 -26.90 -6.61
CA VAL A 214 7.22 -27.86 -7.30
C VAL A 214 6.79 -28.03 -8.76
N LEU A 215 5.48 -28.11 -9.01
CA LEU A 215 4.94 -28.16 -10.36
C LEU A 215 5.26 -26.88 -11.15
N VAL A 216 5.19 -25.72 -10.51
CA VAL A 216 5.60 -24.44 -11.12
C VAL A 216 7.07 -24.47 -11.51
N ILE A 217 7.97 -24.90 -10.62
CA ILE A 217 9.41 -24.97 -10.92
C ILE A 217 9.71 -25.94 -12.06
N ALA A 218 8.95 -27.03 -12.18
CA ALA A 218 9.12 -28.01 -13.25
C ALA A 218 8.55 -27.53 -14.60
N LEU A 219 7.37 -26.90 -14.62
CA LEU A 219 6.60 -26.63 -15.83
C LEU A 219 6.73 -25.18 -16.34
N ALA A 220 6.86 -24.20 -15.45
CA ALA A 220 6.87 -22.78 -15.79
C ALA A 220 8.13 -22.27 -16.51
N PRO A 221 9.35 -22.82 -16.36
CA PRO A 221 10.53 -22.22 -16.98
C PRO A 221 10.43 -22.06 -18.49
N ARG A 222 9.86 -23.05 -19.20
CA ARG A 222 9.70 -23.02 -20.66
C ARG A 222 8.79 -21.88 -21.12
N PRO A 223 7.51 -21.78 -20.67
CA PRO A 223 6.64 -20.68 -21.07
C PRO A 223 7.16 -19.32 -20.61
N LEU A 224 7.75 -19.22 -19.42
CA LEU A 224 8.32 -17.95 -18.94
C LEU A 224 9.53 -17.49 -19.79
N THR A 225 10.37 -18.42 -20.25
CA THR A 225 11.48 -18.09 -21.16
C THR A 225 10.96 -17.59 -22.50
N LEU A 226 9.90 -18.20 -23.03
CA LEU A 226 9.28 -17.76 -24.28
C LEU A 226 8.63 -16.39 -24.15
N LEU A 227 8.02 -16.07 -23.00
CA LEU A 227 7.45 -14.75 -22.72
C LEU A 227 8.49 -13.62 -22.68
N GLN A 228 9.76 -13.92 -22.40
CA GLN A 228 10.85 -12.92 -22.49
C GLN A 228 11.08 -12.41 -23.92
N LEU A 229 10.64 -13.15 -24.95
CA LEU A 229 10.69 -12.74 -26.35
C LEU A 229 9.53 -11.81 -26.76
N GLY A 230 8.62 -11.50 -25.82
CA GLY A 230 7.38 -10.79 -26.08
C GLY A 230 6.23 -11.71 -26.45
N SER A 231 4.99 -11.21 -26.34
CA SER A 231 3.77 -11.98 -26.60
C SER A 231 3.68 -12.48 -28.04
N GLU A 232 4.09 -11.65 -29.01
CA GLU A 232 4.08 -12.01 -30.43
C GLU A 232 5.13 -13.09 -30.74
N GLY A 233 6.34 -12.95 -30.17
CA GLY A 233 7.42 -13.93 -30.32
C GLY A 233 7.09 -15.30 -29.73
N ALA A 234 6.36 -15.33 -28.61
CA ALA A 234 5.90 -16.56 -27.99
C ALA A 234 4.74 -17.23 -28.75
N GLN A 235 3.79 -16.44 -29.29
CA GLN A 235 2.70 -16.96 -30.12
C GLN A 235 3.23 -17.52 -31.46
N ALA A 236 4.22 -16.88 -32.06
CA ALA A 236 4.88 -17.38 -33.28
C ALA A 236 5.57 -18.74 -33.09
N ARG A 237 5.88 -19.13 -31.83
CA ARG A 237 6.43 -20.45 -31.47
C ARG A 237 5.35 -21.48 -31.12
N GLY A 238 4.08 -21.18 -31.38
CA GLY A 238 2.94 -22.10 -31.23
C GLY A 238 2.42 -22.24 -29.79
N LEU A 239 2.85 -21.38 -28.86
CA LEU A 239 2.41 -21.45 -27.46
C LEU A 239 1.13 -20.62 -27.25
N ASN A 240 0.05 -21.28 -26.84
CA ASN A 240 -1.16 -20.57 -26.42
C ASN A 240 -0.92 -19.94 -25.04
N LEU A 241 -0.61 -18.65 -25.02
CA LEU A 241 -0.17 -17.93 -23.82
C LEU A 241 -1.24 -17.84 -22.75
N TRP A 242 -2.50 -17.63 -23.12
CA TRP A 242 -3.55 -17.25 -22.17
C TRP A 242 -3.86 -18.31 -21.10
N PRO A 243 -4.08 -19.59 -21.44
CA PRO A 243 -4.33 -20.62 -20.44
C PRO A 243 -3.14 -20.81 -19.49
N ILE A 244 -1.91 -20.74 -20.02
CA ILE A 244 -0.69 -20.91 -19.23
C ILE A 244 -0.48 -19.72 -18.29
N MET A 245 -0.65 -18.50 -18.80
CA MET A 245 -0.58 -17.29 -17.97
C MET A 245 -1.62 -17.32 -16.86
N LEU A 246 -2.88 -17.66 -17.19
CA LEU A 246 -3.96 -17.73 -16.21
C LEU A 246 -3.69 -18.82 -15.16
N GLY A 247 -3.24 -20.01 -15.59
CA GLY A 247 -2.86 -21.09 -14.69
C GLY A 247 -1.74 -20.69 -13.73
N LEU A 248 -0.66 -20.08 -14.24
CA LEU A 248 0.45 -19.61 -13.41
C LEU A 248 0.02 -18.47 -12.47
N PHE A 249 -0.86 -17.56 -12.91
CA PHE A 249 -1.45 -16.54 -12.05
C PHE A 249 -2.25 -17.16 -10.90
N VAL A 250 -3.16 -18.09 -11.20
CA VAL A 250 -3.99 -18.76 -10.20
C VAL A 250 -3.14 -19.51 -9.18
N VAL A 251 -2.10 -20.23 -9.64
CA VAL A 251 -1.19 -20.94 -8.75
C VAL A 251 -0.38 -19.97 -7.88
N SER A 252 0.13 -18.87 -8.44
CA SER A 252 0.81 -17.83 -7.66
C SER A 252 -0.10 -17.22 -6.60
N ILE A 253 -1.36 -16.94 -6.95
CA ILE A 253 -2.38 -16.40 -6.02
C ILE A 253 -2.72 -17.44 -4.95
N TRP A 254 -2.86 -18.72 -5.31
CA TRP A 254 -3.06 -19.81 -4.34
C TRP A 254 -1.93 -19.85 -3.32
N MET A 255 -0.68 -19.90 -3.77
CA MET A 255 0.49 -19.93 -2.88
C MET A 255 0.54 -18.72 -1.96
N THR A 256 0.15 -17.54 -2.46
CA THR A 256 0.04 -16.33 -1.65
C THR A 256 -1.12 -16.42 -0.66
N ALA A 257 -2.33 -16.82 -1.07
CA ALA A 257 -3.52 -16.85 -0.22
C ALA A 257 -3.38 -17.85 0.93
N VAL A 258 -2.84 -19.04 0.66
CA VAL A 258 -2.59 -20.06 1.68
C VAL A 258 -1.50 -19.59 2.66
N SER A 259 -0.43 -18.96 2.17
CA SER A 259 0.60 -18.33 3.03
C SER A 259 0.03 -17.20 3.90
N ILE A 260 -0.78 -16.31 3.31
CA ILE A 260 -1.45 -15.21 4.02
C ILE A 260 -2.40 -15.77 5.08
N THR A 261 -3.12 -16.85 4.79
CA THR A 261 -4.04 -17.44 5.78
C THR A 261 -3.29 -17.90 7.03
N ALA A 262 -2.14 -18.55 6.84
CA ALA A 262 -1.41 -19.16 7.94
C ALA A 262 -0.62 -18.15 8.79
N VAL A 263 -0.08 -17.09 8.17
CA VAL A 263 0.90 -16.20 8.82
C VAL A 263 0.49 -14.72 8.75
N GLY A 264 -0.55 -14.39 7.99
CA GLY A 264 -0.98 -13.02 7.77
C GLY A 264 -0.23 -12.31 6.64
N LEU A 265 -0.35 -10.99 6.59
CA LEU A 265 0.16 -10.16 5.49
C LEU A 265 1.68 -9.89 5.64
N ILE A 266 2.50 -10.72 4.99
CA ILE A 266 3.95 -10.44 4.86
C ILE A 266 4.24 -9.73 3.54
N GLY A 267 4.73 -8.49 3.65
CA GLY A 267 5.09 -7.66 2.50
C GLY A 267 6.53 -7.82 2.02
N PHE A 268 6.82 -7.24 0.86
CA PHE A 268 8.15 -7.06 0.25
C PHE A 268 8.93 -8.33 -0.15
N ILE A 269 8.76 -9.49 0.50
CA ILE A 269 9.53 -10.71 0.18
C ILE A 269 9.36 -11.11 -1.28
N GLY A 270 8.12 -11.24 -1.76
CA GLY A 270 7.83 -11.57 -3.16
C GLY A 270 8.16 -10.47 -4.16
N LEU A 271 8.48 -9.25 -3.70
CA LEU A 271 8.94 -8.18 -4.56
C LEU A 271 10.47 -8.15 -4.64
N LEU A 272 11.14 -8.27 -3.49
CA LEU A 272 12.58 -8.10 -3.33
C LEU A 272 13.37 -9.31 -3.84
N THR A 273 12.90 -10.52 -3.55
CA THR A 273 13.65 -11.76 -3.81
C THR A 273 13.96 -12.01 -5.29
N PRO A 274 13.04 -11.80 -6.26
CA PRO A 274 13.36 -12.02 -7.67
C PRO A 274 14.28 -10.92 -8.21
N ASN A 275 14.16 -9.70 -7.69
CA ASN A 275 15.06 -8.60 -8.01
C ASN A 275 16.48 -8.86 -7.51
N LEU A 276 16.64 -9.39 -6.29
CA LEU A 276 17.93 -9.83 -5.75
C LEU A 276 18.47 -11.03 -6.52
N ALA A 277 17.63 -11.99 -6.90
CA ALA A 277 18.04 -13.13 -7.69
C ALA A 277 18.70 -12.69 -9.00
N ARG A 278 18.07 -11.76 -9.73
CA ARG A 278 18.63 -11.16 -10.95
C ARG A 278 19.89 -10.35 -10.70
N LEU A 279 19.94 -9.57 -9.61
CA LEU A 279 21.11 -8.77 -9.25
C LEU A 279 22.34 -9.66 -9.03
N PHE A 280 22.16 -10.80 -8.36
CA PHE A 280 23.18 -11.80 -8.10
C PHE A 280 23.43 -12.75 -9.29
N GLY A 281 22.87 -12.43 -10.47
CA GLY A 281 23.23 -13.08 -11.72
C GLY A 281 22.30 -14.19 -12.21
N ALA A 282 21.12 -14.38 -11.59
CA ALA A 282 20.11 -15.30 -12.13
C ALA A 282 19.45 -14.69 -13.36
N ARG A 283 19.82 -15.19 -14.55
CA ARG A 283 19.36 -14.66 -15.84
C ARG A 283 18.32 -15.53 -16.54
N ARG A 284 18.34 -16.85 -16.30
CA ARG A 284 17.42 -17.81 -16.91
C ARG A 284 16.16 -17.92 -16.06
N ALA A 285 14.99 -18.13 -16.68
CA ALA A 285 13.73 -18.24 -15.96
C ALA A 285 13.77 -19.30 -14.84
N ARG A 286 14.31 -20.50 -15.12
CA ARG A 286 14.48 -21.56 -14.11
C ARG A 286 15.39 -21.15 -12.95
N ASP A 287 16.52 -20.52 -13.27
CA ASP A 287 17.50 -20.07 -12.27
C ASP A 287 16.92 -18.97 -11.39
N GLU A 288 16.17 -18.04 -11.99
CA GLU A 288 15.46 -17.01 -11.23
C GLU A 288 14.40 -17.60 -10.30
N LEU A 289 13.60 -18.57 -10.75
CA LEU A 289 12.59 -19.23 -9.90
C LEU A 289 13.24 -19.95 -8.71
N LEU A 290 14.23 -20.80 -8.96
CA LEU A 290 14.92 -21.58 -7.94
C LEU A 290 15.65 -20.68 -6.94
N TYR A 291 16.34 -19.66 -7.43
CA TYR A 291 17.10 -18.78 -6.57
C TYR A 291 16.19 -17.81 -5.79
N SER A 292 15.04 -17.44 -6.35
CA SER A 292 14.02 -16.67 -5.61
C SER A 292 13.38 -17.48 -4.47
N VAL A 293 13.22 -18.79 -4.63
CA VAL A 293 12.80 -19.69 -3.55
C VAL A 293 13.80 -19.66 -2.40
N LEU A 294 15.10 -19.86 -2.71
CA LEU A 294 16.15 -19.87 -1.70
C LEU A 294 16.30 -18.50 -1.01
N LEU A 295 16.37 -17.41 -1.78
CA LEU A 295 16.45 -16.06 -1.24
C LEU A 295 15.20 -15.67 -0.46
N GLY A 296 14.02 -16.16 -0.85
CA GLY A 296 12.78 -15.96 -0.11
C GLY A 296 12.83 -16.54 1.28
N ALA A 297 13.28 -17.79 1.42
CA ALA A 297 13.49 -18.43 2.71
C ALA A 297 14.52 -17.67 3.55
N VAL A 298 15.68 -17.33 2.96
CA VAL A 298 16.75 -16.56 3.65
C VAL A 298 16.25 -15.21 4.15
N LEU A 299 15.56 -14.46 3.28
CA LEU A 299 15.13 -13.11 3.60
C LEU A 299 14.04 -13.11 4.66
N LEU A 300 13.04 -13.99 4.56
CA LEU A 300 11.98 -14.05 5.57
C LEU A 300 12.53 -14.53 6.92
N LEU A 301 13.42 -15.52 6.92
CA LEU A 301 14.10 -15.99 8.13
C LEU A 301 14.95 -14.87 8.77
N ALA A 302 15.70 -14.10 7.97
CA ALA A 302 16.47 -12.96 8.46
C ALA A 302 15.56 -11.88 9.07
N THR A 303 14.42 -11.58 8.43
CA THR A 303 13.47 -10.59 8.95
C THR A 303 12.78 -11.07 10.22
N ASP A 304 12.48 -12.37 10.34
CA ASP A 304 11.90 -12.94 11.55
C ASP A 304 12.91 -13.01 12.70
N ALA A 305 14.18 -13.33 12.41
CA ALA A 305 15.26 -13.27 13.38
C ALA A 305 15.44 -11.84 13.93
N LEU A 306 15.28 -10.82 13.07
CA LEU A 306 15.30 -9.42 13.51
C LEU A 306 14.06 -9.07 14.36
N ALA A 307 12.89 -9.61 14.06
CA ALA A 307 11.71 -9.45 14.92
C ALA A 307 11.93 -10.10 16.29
N LEU A 308 12.48 -11.32 16.34
CA LEU A 308 12.85 -12.00 17.58
C LEU A 308 13.90 -11.24 18.38
N LEU A 309 14.91 -10.68 17.69
CA LEU A 309 15.90 -9.83 18.34
C LEU A 309 15.23 -8.58 18.92
N ALA A 310 14.36 -7.91 18.17
CA ALA A 310 13.61 -6.76 18.67
C ALA A 310 12.78 -7.11 19.91
N ASN A 311 12.09 -8.26 19.93
CA ASN A 311 11.33 -8.76 21.09
C ASN A 311 12.15 -8.98 22.35
N ARG A 312 13.49 -9.14 22.24
CA ARG A 312 14.35 -9.22 23.44
C ARG A 312 14.63 -7.85 24.04
N TRP A 313 14.61 -6.81 23.21
CA TRP A 313 14.89 -5.43 23.61
C TRP A 313 13.61 -4.67 23.97
N THR A 314 12.49 -5.02 23.33
CA THR A 314 11.17 -4.48 23.61
C THR A 314 10.35 -5.52 24.36
N ALA A 315 9.76 -5.16 25.50
CA ALA A 315 8.85 -6.06 26.25
C ALA A 315 7.56 -6.43 25.49
N ASP A 316 7.44 -6.05 24.22
CA ASP A 316 6.26 -6.19 23.38
C ASP A 316 6.56 -7.09 22.17
N LEU A 317 5.50 -7.76 21.67
CA LEU A 317 5.57 -8.63 20.51
C LEU A 317 5.66 -7.82 19.21
N VAL A 318 6.74 -8.03 18.48
CA VAL A 318 7.04 -7.45 17.17
C VAL A 318 6.63 -8.44 16.08
N PRO A 319 5.62 -8.10 15.25
CA PRO A 319 5.22 -8.96 14.14
C PRO A 319 6.32 -9.05 13.08
N SER A 320 6.54 -10.26 12.56
CA SER A 320 7.56 -10.54 11.55
C SER A 320 7.33 -9.77 10.25
N GLY A 321 6.09 -9.53 9.86
CA GLY A 321 5.75 -8.77 8.65
C GLY A 321 6.13 -7.29 8.76
N ALA A 322 6.03 -6.69 9.95
CA ALA A 322 6.52 -5.34 10.21
C ALA A 322 8.06 -5.28 10.07
N ALA A 323 8.78 -6.26 10.62
CA ALA A 323 10.23 -6.37 10.44
C ALA A 323 10.62 -6.57 8.96
N ALA A 324 9.85 -7.38 8.22
CA ALA A 324 10.04 -7.57 6.78
C ALA A 324 9.90 -6.27 5.99
N ALA A 325 8.94 -5.42 6.34
CA ALA A 325 8.77 -4.13 5.69
C ALA A 325 9.88 -3.11 6.04
N LEU A 326 10.43 -3.16 7.27
CA LEU A 326 11.57 -2.32 7.67
C LEU A 326 12.84 -2.57 6.83
N ILE A 327 13.07 -3.82 6.40
CA ILE A 327 14.19 -4.16 5.50
C ILE A 327 13.80 -3.98 4.04
N GLY A 328 12.60 -4.44 3.68
CA GLY A 328 12.13 -4.51 2.31
C GLY A 328 11.99 -3.14 1.65
N ALA A 329 11.49 -2.14 2.38
CA ALA A 329 11.25 -0.80 1.82
C ALA A 329 12.56 -0.05 1.47
N PRO A 330 13.59 0.02 2.33
CA PRO A 330 14.90 0.57 1.98
C PRO A 330 15.62 -0.22 0.87
N ALA A 331 15.54 -1.56 0.90
CA ALA A 331 16.17 -2.40 -0.12
C ALA A 331 15.55 -2.17 -1.50
N LEU A 332 14.22 -2.05 -1.57
CA LEU A 332 13.53 -1.69 -2.81
C LEU A 332 13.98 -0.32 -3.33
N LEU A 333 14.06 0.68 -2.43
CA LEU A 333 14.52 2.02 -2.79
C LEU A 333 15.96 2.00 -3.35
N TRP A 334 16.82 1.16 -2.79
CA TRP A 334 18.19 1.01 -3.28
C TRP A 334 18.23 0.36 -4.67
N LEU A 335 17.46 -0.70 -4.88
CA LEU A 335 17.39 -1.42 -6.16
C LEU A 335 16.80 -0.56 -7.28
N SER A 336 15.81 0.26 -6.97
CA SER A 336 15.06 1.06 -7.95
C SER A 336 15.81 2.33 -8.41
N ARG A 337 16.92 2.68 -7.77
CA ARG A 337 17.81 3.78 -8.20
C ARG A 337 18.49 3.55 -9.54
N ARG A 338 18.52 2.31 -10.04
CA ARG A 338 19.21 1.95 -11.28
C ARG A 338 18.20 1.63 -12.38
N LYS A 339 18.03 2.58 -13.32
CA LYS A 339 17.22 2.51 -14.56
C LYS A 339 15.70 2.56 -14.39
N LEU A 340 15.15 3.77 -14.24
CA LEU A 340 13.87 4.08 -14.88
C LEU A 340 14.22 4.69 -16.24
N SER A 341 14.00 3.94 -17.31
CA SER A 341 14.22 4.44 -18.68
C SER A 341 13.14 5.46 -19.00
N ALA A 342 13.47 6.47 -19.81
CA ALA A 342 12.54 7.51 -20.23
C ALA A 342 11.31 6.98 -21.00
N GLU A 343 11.31 5.71 -21.40
CA GLU A 343 10.20 5.02 -22.07
C GLU A 343 9.00 4.72 -21.15
N ASP A 344 9.20 4.61 -19.83
CA ASP A 344 8.11 4.42 -18.85
C ASP A 344 7.25 5.70 -18.69
N ALA A 345 7.68 6.80 -19.31
CA ALA A 345 6.98 8.08 -19.37
C ALA A 345 6.12 8.25 -20.63
N ARG A 346 5.66 7.15 -21.26
CA ARG A 346 4.39 7.21 -22.01
C ARG A 346 3.27 7.42 -20.99
N GLY A 347 3.19 8.65 -20.49
CA GLY A 347 2.24 9.07 -19.48
C GLY A 347 0.85 8.68 -19.92
N LEU A 348 0.09 8.10 -19.00
CA LEU A 348 -1.36 8.01 -19.15
C LEU A 348 -1.85 9.40 -19.59
N GLN A 349 -2.33 9.49 -20.82
CA GLN A 349 -2.92 10.72 -21.31
C GLN A 349 -4.18 10.98 -20.48
N LEU A 350 -4.34 12.23 -20.04
CA LEU A 350 -5.58 12.65 -19.40
C LEU A 350 -6.76 12.31 -20.32
N PRO A 351 -7.92 11.88 -19.77
CA PRO A 351 -9.08 11.49 -20.55
C PRO A 351 -9.44 12.46 -21.67
N GLU A 352 -9.89 11.90 -22.78
CA GLU A 352 -10.63 12.62 -23.80
C GLU A 352 -11.88 13.25 -23.17
N GLY A 353 -11.99 14.56 -23.36
CA GLY A 353 -13.00 15.42 -22.77
C GLY A 353 -12.91 16.79 -23.43
N PRO A 354 -13.92 17.66 -23.28
CA PRO A 354 -13.94 18.94 -23.96
C PRO A 354 -12.69 19.78 -23.60
N GLU A 355 -12.11 20.45 -24.58
CA GLU A 355 -10.88 21.24 -24.37
C GLU A 355 -11.08 22.47 -23.46
N ARG A 356 -12.34 22.87 -23.24
CA ARG A 356 -12.72 24.04 -22.45
C ARG A 356 -13.88 23.73 -21.52
N LEU A 357 -13.76 24.21 -20.27
CA LEU A 357 -14.82 24.16 -19.28
C LEU A 357 -16.02 25.00 -19.74
N ARG A 358 -17.17 24.36 -19.93
CA ARG A 358 -18.43 25.06 -20.20
C ARG A 358 -18.94 25.71 -18.92
N ARG A 359 -19.40 26.97 -18.98
CA ARG A 359 -19.95 27.72 -17.83
C ARG A 359 -21.02 26.94 -17.06
N ARG A 360 -21.87 26.18 -17.76
CA ARG A 360 -22.91 25.32 -17.16
C ARG A 360 -22.35 24.30 -16.16
N TYR A 361 -21.18 23.71 -16.43
CA TYR A 361 -20.59 22.72 -15.53
C TYR A 361 -19.99 23.37 -14.29
N ALA A 362 -19.40 24.55 -14.44
CA ALA A 362 -18.96 25.34 -13.28
C ALA A 362 -20.14 25.70 -12.37
N LEU A 363 -21.25 26.17 -12.97
CA LEU A 363 -22.47 26.50 -12.23
C LEU A 363 -23.10 25.28 -11.56
N LEU A 364 -23.13 24.13 -12.24
CA LEU A 364 -23.56 22.85 -11.66
C LEU A 364 -22.72 22.45 -10.44
N VAL A 365 -21.39 22.59 -10.49
CA VAL A 365 -20.54 22.27 -9.34
C VAL A 365 -20.78 23.21 -8.16
N VAL A 366 -21.01 24.51 -8.41
CA VAL A 366 -21.40 25.45 -7.35
C VAL A 366 -22.74 25.07 -6.73
N LEU A 367 -23.74 24.75 -7.55
CA LEU A 367 -25.05 24.29 -7.06
C LEU A 367 -24.93 22.98 -6.27
N LEU A 368 -24.11 22.04 -6.74
CA LEU A 368 -23.82 20.79 -6.03
C LEU A 368 -23.13 21.05 -4.68
N ALA A 369 -22.21 22.01 -4.60
CA ALA A 369 -21.56 22.38 -3.35
C ALA A 369 -22.57 22.95 -2.34
N LEU A 370 -23.42 23.89 -2.78
CA LEU A 370 -24.49 24.45 -1.95
C LEU A 370 -25.48 23.37 -1.51
N GLY A 371 -25.90 22.50 -2.43
CA GLY A 371 -26.76 21.36 -2.14
C GLY A 371 -26.14 20.38 -1.14
N ALA A 372 -24.85 20.08 -1.27
CA ALA A 372 -24.14 19.20 -0.33
C ALA A 372 -24.04 19.82 1.08
N VAL A 373 -23.83 21.14 1.18
CA VAL A 373 -23.87 21.84 2.48
C VAL A 373 -25.27 21.75 3.09
N LEU A 374 -26.32 22.08 2.33
CA LEU A 374 -27.70 22.00 2.80
C LEU A 374 -28.09 20.57 3.22
N LEU A 375 -27.72 19.57 2.43
CA LEU A 375 -27.93 18.16 2.74
C LEU A 375 -27.23 17.78 4.06
N SER A 376 -25.96 18.17 4.18
CA SER A 376 -25.11 17.88 5.32
C SER A 376 -25.62 18.52 6.62
N VAL A 377 -26.26 19.69 6.52
CA VAL A 377 -26.79 20.43 7.67
C VAL A 377 -28.22 20.01 8.02
N CYS A 378 -29.11 19.90 7.04
CA CYS A 378 -30.55 19.80 7.26
C CYS A 378 -31.10 18.37 7.22
N LEU A 379 -30.48 17.46 6.46
CA LEU A 379 -30.96 16.08 6.33
C LEU A 379 -30.20 15.15 7.27
N GLY A 380 -30.91 14.53 8.21
CA GLY A 380 -30.32 13.55 9.13
C GLY A 380 -31.29 12.43 9.49
N ARG A 381 -30.75 11.36 10.04
CA ARG A 381 -31.51 10.24 10.59
C ARG A 381 -31.63 10.41 12.11
N THR A 382 -32.85 10.31 12.63
CA THR A 382 -33.19 10.34 14.05
C THR A 382 -33.81 9.00 14.45
N SER A 383 -34.11 8.82 15.74
CA SER A 383 -34.85 7.65 16.24
C SER A 383 -36.24 7.50 15.61
N THR A 384 -36.84 8.61 15.16
CA THR A 384 -38.17 8.66 14.53
C THR A 384 -38.13 8.54 13.00
N GLY A 385 -36.96 8.36 12.40
CA GLY A 385 -36.78 8.18 10.96
C GLY A 385 -35.95 9.28 10.30
N TRP A 386 -36.25 9.58 9.04
CA TRP A 386 -35.57 10.64 8.29
C TRP A 386 -36.23 11.98 8.56
N GLN A 387 -35.43 13.00 8.86
CA GLN A 387 -35.94 14.36 9.09
C GLN A 387 -35.13 15.36 8.26
N LEU A 388 -35.87 16.19 7.52
CA LEU A 388 -35.34 17.36 6.82
C LEU A 388 -35.76 18.60 7.61
N GLN A 389 -34.90 19.07 8.51
CA GLN A 389 -35.17 20.23 9.33
C GLN A 389 -33.87 20.96 9.69
N TRP A 390 -33.99 22.24 10.01
CA TRP A 390 -32.86 22.96 10.57
C TRP A 390 -32.43 22.31 11.90
N PRO A 391 -31.13 22.08 12.13
CA PRO A 391 -30.68 21.45 13.37
C PRO A 391 -30.99 22.33 14.58
N SER A 392 -31.35 21.70 15.70
CA SER A 392 -31.43 22.39 16.99
C SER A 392 -30.07 22.98 17.36
N GLU A 393 -30.04 23.97 18.26
CA GLU A 393 -28.82 24.70 18.64
C GLU A 393 -27.66 23.76 19.05
N LEU A 394 -27.95 22.74 19.86
CA LEU A 394 -26.97 21.74 20.27
C LEU A 394 -26.41 20.93 19.08
N ILE A 395 -27.29 20.49 18.17
CA ILE A 395 -26.89 19.73 16.99
C ILE A 395 -26.10 20.64 16.04
N TRP A 396 -26.49 21.91 15.90
CA TRP A 396 -25.80 22.88 15.07
C TRP A 396 -24.38 23.14 15.57
N ALA A 397 -24.20 23.35 16.88
CA ALA A 397 -22.89 23.55 17.52
C ALA A 397 -21.92 22.39 17.24
N LEU A 398 -22.43 21.15 17.11
CA LEU A 398 -21.64 19.98 16.74
C LEU A 398 -21.49 19.78 15.22
N ARG A 399 -22.43 20.27 14.40
CA ARG A 399 -22.43 20.05 12.94
C ARG A 399 -21.58 21.06 12.19
N TRP A 400 -21.72 22.36 12.47
CA TRP A 400 -21.07 23.38 11.64
C TRP A 400 -19.53 23.26 11.61
N PRO A 401 -18.81 22.92 12.72
CA PRO A 401 -17.36 22.76 12.66
C PRO A 401 -16.99 21.59 11.76
N ARG A 402 -17.77 20.50 11.81
CA ARG A 402 -17.55 19.27 11.02
C ARG A 402 -17.78 19.52 9.53
N VAL A 403 -18.86 20.21 9.17
CA VAL A 403 -19.17 20.60 7.78
C VAL A 403 -18.08 21.50 7.22
N LEU A 404 -17.67 22.52 7.97
CA LEU A 404 -16.62 23.44 7.55
C LEU A 404 -15.27 22.72 7.38
N THR A 405 -14.92 21.84 8.33
CA THR A 405 -13.69 21.04 8.29
C THR A 405 -13.69 20.10 7.08
N ALA A 406 -14.80 19.39 6.82
CA ALA A 406 -14.92 18.51 5.65
C ALA A 406 -14.74 19.30 4.35
N ALA A 407 -15.42 20.44 4.20
CA ALA A 407 -15.28 21.28 3.01
C ALA A 407 -13.83 21.79 2.83
N ALA A 408 -13.23 22.34 3.88
CA ALA A 408 -11.86 22.87 3.84
C ALA A 408 -10.82 21.77 3.55
N ALA A 409 -10.92 20.62 4.22
CA ALA A 409 -10.04 19.48 3.98
C ALA A 409 -10.16 18.95 2.55
N GLY A 410 -11.39 18.84 2.04
CA GLY A 410 -11.64 18.41 0.67
C GLY A 410 -11.04 19.36 -0.36
N CYS A 411 -11.21 20.67 -0.17
CA CYS A 411 -10.56 21.70 -0.99
C CYS A 411 -9.03 21.58 -0.93
N GLY A 412 -8.46 21.49 0.26
CA GLY A 412 -7.01 21.44 0.47
C GLY A 412 -6.34 20.22 -0.18
N LEU A 413 -6.91 19.02 0.03
CA LEU A 413 -6.40 17.79 -0.58
C LEU A 413 -6.57 17.78 -2.11
N ALA A 414 -7.66 18.34 -2.63
CA ALA A 414 -7.84 18.46 -4.08
C ALA A 414 -6.85 19.44 -4.72
N ILE A 415 -6.56 20.58 -4.07
CA ILE A 415 -5.53 21.53 -4.51
C ILE A 415 -4.17 20.84 -4.51
N ALA A 416 -3.78 20.19 -3.40
CA ALA A 416 -2.54 19.42 -3.31
C ALA A 416 -2.44 18.36 -4.43
N GLY A 417 -3.56 17.70 -4.73
CA GLY A 417 -3.72 16.78 -5.84
C GLY A 417 -3.41 17.40 -7.21
N VAL A 418 -4.04 18.54 -7.55
CA VAL A 418 -3.78 19.24 -8.82
C VAL A 418 -2.31 19.65 -8.93
N LEU A 419 -1.75 20.24 -7.87
CA LEU A 419 -0.34 20.66 -7.84
C LEU A 419 0.57 19.47 -8.12
N LEU A 420 0.35 18.34 -7.44
CA LEU A 420 1.19 17.16 -7.57
C LEU A 420 1.03 16.49 -8.95
N GLN A 421 -0.19 16.30 -9.45
CA GLN A 421 -0.42 15.70 -10.77
C GLN A 421 0.23 16.51 -11.90
N ARG A 422 0.17 17.85 -11.80
CA ARG A 422 0.79 18.76 -12.77
C ARG A 422 2.31 18.78 -12.67
N LEU A 423 2.82 18.78 -11.45
CA LEU A 423 4.27 18.76 -11.19
C LEU A 423 4.90 17.44 -11.65
N LEU A 424 4.22 16.31 -11.37
CA LEU A 424 4.72 14.99 -11.74
C LEU A 424 4.39 14.60 -13.18
N ARG A 425 3.58 15.40 -13.88
CA ARG A 425 3.05 15.07 -15.22
C ARG A 425 2.43 13.67 -15.25
N ASN A 426 1.77 13.30 -14.15
CA ASN A 426 1.15 12.01 -13.96
C ASN A 426 -0.25 12.19 -13.39
N PRO A 427 -1.32 11.88 -14.14
CA PRO A 427 -2.70 12.06 -13.69
C PRO A 427 -3.09 11.14 -12.52
N LEU A 428 -2.26 10.14 -12.21
CA LEU A 428 -2.47 9.21 -11.11
C LEU A 428 -1.63 9.54 -9.87
N ALA A 429 -0.91 10.66 -9.89
CA ALA A 429 -0.24 11.13 -8.70
C ALA A 429 -1.27 11.52 -7.64
N SER A 430 -1.07 11.05 -6.41
CA SER A 430 -1.83 11.47 -5.24
C SER A 430 -0.87 11.88 -4.12
N PRO A 431 -1.25 12.85 -3.29
CA PRO A 431 -0.42 13.28 -2.16
C PRO A 431 -0.12 12.16 -1.16
N ASP A 432 -1.02 11.17 -1.04
CA ASP A 432 -0.88 10.01 -0.15
C ASP A 432 0.38 9.18 -0.45
N ILE A 433 0.83 9.20 -1.71
CA ILE A 433 1.99 8.43 -2.19
C ILE A 433 3.32 9.04 -1.70
N LEU A 434 3.34 10.30 -1.25
CA LEU A 434 4.55 10.98 -0.78
C LEU A 434 4.99 10.58 0.64
N GLY A 435 4.19 9.77 1.36
CA GLY A 435 4.50 9.33 2.73
C GLY A 435 4.29 10.37 3.81
N LEU A 436 3.82 11.57 3.46
CA LEU A 436 3.54 12.66 4.41
C LEU A 436 2.50 12.23 5.45
N SER A 437 1.40 11.61 5.01
CA SER A 437 0.35 11.13 5.90
C SER A 437 0.79 9.97 6.78
N ALA A 438 1.66 9.10 6.29
CA ALA A 438 2.28 8.04 7.10
C ALA A 438 3.21 8.65 8.18
N GLY A 439 3.95 9.70 7.85
CA GLY A 439 4.77 10.45 8.80
C GLY A 439 3.96 11.15 9.88
N ALA A 440 2.86 11.78 9.48
CA ALA A 440 1.89 12.37 10.40
C ALA A 440 1.39 11.34 11.41
N THR A 441 0.96 10.19 10.91
CA THR A 441 0.43 9.11 11.74
C THR A 441 1.50 8.57 12.69
N LEU A 442 2.71 8.32 12.21
CA LEU A 442 3.79 7.78 13.06
C LEU A 442 4.13 8.75 14.18
N ALA A 443 4.17 10.06 13.90
CA ALA A 443 4.40 11.06 14.94
C ALA A 443 3.26 11.10 15.97
N VAL A 444 2.00 10.95 15.57
CA VAL A 444 0.87 10.84 16.51
C VAL A 444 0.97 9.58 17.37
N MET A 445 1.36 8.45 16.77
CA MET A 445 1.63 7.22 17.52
C MET A 445 2.74 7.43 18.55
N LEU A 446 3.88 7.99 18.15
CA LEU A 446 4.99 8.23 19.08
C LEU A 446 4.59 9.22 20.18
N ALA A 447 3.84 10.27 19.84
CA ALA A 447 3.31 11.21 20.83
C ALA A 447 2.35 10.52 21.81
N LEU A 448 1.48 9.63 21.33
CA LEU A 448 0.61 8.84 22.20
C LEU A 448 1.42 7.98 23.18
N MET A 449 2.47 7.32 22.71
CA MET A 449 3.31 6.45 23.54
C MET A 449 4.07 7.22 24.62
N VAL A 450 4.43 8.48 24.34
CA VAL A 450 5.20 9.32 25.28
C VAL A 450 4.30 10.10 26.24
N PHE A 451 3.21 10.68 25.74
CA PHE A 451 2.37 11.61 26.50
C PHE A 451 1.07 10.98 27.03
N GLY A 452 0.75 9.75 26.61
CA GLY A 452 -0.47 9.04 26.99
C GLY A 452 -1.74 9.54 26.29
N GLY A 453 -2.82 8.77 26.40
CA GLY A 453 -4.09 9.01 25.68
C GLY A 453 -4.84 10.29 26.07
N SER A 454 -4.64 10.81 27.29
CA SER A 454 -5.38 11.97 27.80
C SER A 454 -5.03 13.29 27.09
N LEU A 455 -3.81 13.42 26.56
CA LEU A 455 -3.34 14.64 25.88
C LEU A 455 -3.49 14.58 24.36
N LEU A 456 -4.01 13.48 23.81
CA LEU A 456 -4.14 13.25 22.36
C LEU A 456 -4.85 14.38 21.62
N GLY A 457 -5.94 14.92 22.16
CA GLY A 457 -6.73 15.96 21.49
C GLY A 457 -5.94 17.24 21.18
N PHE A 458 -4.94 17.54 22.01
CA PHE A 458 -4.09 18.73 21.87
C PHE A 458 -2.76 18.43 21.18
N VAL A 459 -2.12 17.31 21.54
CA VAL A 459 -0.78 16.96 21.05
C VAL A 459 -0.83 16.34 19.66
N ALA A 460 -1.87 15.58 19.32
CA ALA A 460 -1.90 14.84 18.05
C ALA A 460 -1.83 15.75 16.81
N PRO A 461 -2.54 16.89 16.71
CA PRO A 461 -2.40 17.76 15.55
C PRO A 461 -0.99 18.34 15.40
N ILE A 462 -0.35 18.72 16.50
CA ILE A 462 1.02 19.25 16.48
C ILE A 462 2.00 18.15 16.06
N ALA A 463 1.89 16.97 16.67
CA ALA A 463 2.71 15.81 16.34
C ALA A 463 2.56 15.41 14.86
N ALA A 464 1.33 15.32 14.36
CA ALA A 464 1.04 15.02 12.96
C ALA A 464 1.63 16.05 11.99
N PHE A 465 1.55 17.33 12.33
CA PHE A 465 2.12 18.40 11.52
C PHE A 465 3.65 18.31 11.48
N VAL A 466 4.30 18.13 12.64
CA VAL A 466 5.76 17.97 12.75
C VAL A 466 6.23 16.70 12.02
N GLY A 467 5.52 15.58 12.19
CA GLY A 467 5.82 14.32 11.51
C GLY A 467 5.74 14.43 9.99
N SER A 468 4.73 15.13 9.48
CA SER A 468 4.60 15.42 8.04
C SER A 468 5.75 16.28 7.53
N LEU A 469 6.15 17.30 8.29
CA LEU A 469 7.29 18.17 7.95
C LEU A 469 8.63 17.44 8.00
N ALA A 470 8.82 16.53 8.96
CA ALA A 470 10.01 15.69 9.04
C ALA A 470 10.13 14.80 7.80
N VAL A 471 9.03 14.15 7.39
CA VAL A 471 8.99 13.35 6.16
C VAL A 471 9.27 14.20 4.93
N LEU A 472 8.69 15.39 4.84
CA LEU A 472 9.01 16.35 3.78
C LEU A 472 10.51 16.67 3.76
N GLY A 473 11.11 16.94 4.92
CA GLY A 473 12.55 17.21 5.05
C GLY A 473 13.40 16.06 4.52
N ILE A 474 13.08 14.82 4.88
CA ILE A 474 13.75 13.61 4.39
C ILE A 474 13.59 13.47 2.87
N LEU A 475 12.37 13.63 2.37
CA LEU A 475 12.04 13.54 0.94
C LEU A 475 12.83 14.58 0.12
N LEU A 476 12.91 15.82 0.61
CA LEU A 476 13.69 16.88 -0.03
C LEU A 476 15.19 16.59 0.04
N LEU A 477 15.71 16.14 1.19
CA LEU A 477 17.12 15.81 1.36
C LEU A 477 17.56 14.71 0.39
N LEU A 478 16.78 13.63 0.29
CA LEU A 478 17.04 12.53 -0.64
C LEU A 478 16.83 12.96 -2.11
N GLY A 479 15.87 13.85 -2.37
CA GLY A 479 15.58 14.39 -3.70
C GLY A 479 16.65 15.34 -4.25
N ARG A 480 17.46 15.99 -3.39
CA ARG A 480 18.50 16.96 -3.80
C ARG A 480 19.47 16.39 -4.83
N ARG A 481 19.92 15.14 -4.64
CA ARG A 481 20.91 14.49 -5.53
C ARG A 481 20.37 14.25 -6.95
N HIS A 482 19.04 14.23 -7.11
CA HIS A 482 18.37 13.96 -8.38
C HIS A 482 17.58 15.17 -8.90
N GLN A 483 17.97 16.38 -8.49
CA GLN A 483 17.32 17.64 -8.89
C GLN A 483 15.80 17.63 -8.69
N TYR A 484 15.33 16.94 -7.64
CA TYR A 484 13.91 16.76 -7.35
C TYR A 484 13.13 16.16 -8.52
N SER A 485 13.69 15.15 -9.21
CA SER A 485 13.01 14.46 -10.31
C SER A 485 11.67 13.85 -9.84
N PRO A 486 10.53 14.20 -10.48
CA PRO A 486 9.21 13.70 -10.14
C PRO A 486 9.08 12.19 -9.88
N ALA A 487 9.56 11.37 -10.82
CA ALA A 487 9.43 9.92 -10.75
C ALA A 487 10.18 9.34 -9.55
N LEU A 488 11.38 9.87 -9.28
CA LEU A 488 12.19 9.46 -8.14
C LEU A 488 11.59 9.94 -6.81
N MET A 489 10.98 11.14 -6.78
CA MET A 489 10.31 11.61 -5.57
C MET A 489 9.08 10.78 -5.22
N ALA A 490 8.28 10.37 -6.22
CA ALA A 490 7.16 9.45 -6.00
C ALA A 490 7.63 8.10 -5.46
N LEU A 491 8.71 7.55 -6.03
CA LEU A 491 9.29 6.27 -5.61
C LEU A 491 9.87 6.33 -4.19
N VAL A 492 10.62 7.39 -3.86
CA VAL A 492 11.08 7.68 -2.49
C VAL A 492 9.90 7.79 -1.54
N GLY A 493 8.83 8.48 -1.95
CA GLY A 493 7.58 8.59 -1.20
C GLY A 493 6.93 7.24 -0.90
N ILE A 494 6.78 6.36 -1.91
CA ILE A 494 6.20 5.02 -1.74
C ILE A 494 7.03 4.20 -0.75
N SER A 495 8.35 4.19 -0.92
CA SER A 495 9.26 3.47 -0.02
C SER A 495 9.20 4.02 1.40
N LEU A 496 9.16 5.34 1.56
CA LEU A 496 9.07 5.97 2.87
C LEU A 496 7.72 5.70 3.53
N THR A 497 6.62 5.75 2.78
CA THR A 497 5.28 5.36 3.24
C THR A 497 5.28 3.94 3.78
N ALA A 498 5.86 3.00 3.03
CA ALA A 498 5.96 1.61 3.45
C ALA A 498 6.79 1.43 4.73
N LEU A 499 7.94 2.11 4.83
CA LEU A 499 8.79 2.08 6.02
C LEU A 499 8.05 2.62 7.25
N LEU A 500 7.35 3.75 7.09
CA LEU A 500 6.60 4.38 8.17
C LEU A 500 5.38 3.55 8.57
N ASN A 501 4.69 2.93 7.61
CA ASN A 501 3.59 2.00 7.89
C ASN A 501 4.07 0.73 8.62
N ALA A 502 5.27 0.24 8.33
CA ALA A 502 5.89 -0.86 9.08
C ALA A 502 6.10 -0.46 10.55
N ALA A 503 6.65 0.74 10.79
CA ALA A 503 6.82 1.27 12.13
C ALA A 503 5.49 1.54 12.85
N LEU A 504 4.44 1.92 12.11
CA LEU A 504 3.09 2.04 12.66
C LEU A 504 2.51 0.69 13.08
N GLN A 505 2.64 -0.33 12.24
CA GLN A 505 2.17 -1.68 12.56
C GLN A 505 2.90 -2.26 13.78
N PHE A 506 4.20 -1.97 13.92
CA PHE A 506 4.97 -2.30 15.12
C PHE A 506 4.34 -1.73 16.40
N GLY A 507 3.96 -0.44 16.40
CA GLY A 507 3.35 0.16 17.59
C GLY A 507 1.95 -0.36 17.89
N LEU A 508 1.18 -0.64 16.84
CA LEU A 508 -0.19 -1.15 16.96
C LEU A 508 -0.24 -2.63 17.38
N ALA A 509 0.86 -3.38 17.19
CA ALA A 509 0.96 -4.78 17.60
C ALA A 509 0.80 -4.99 19.12
N LYS A 510 1.01 -3.92 19.92
CA LYS A 510 0.78 -3.98 21.37
C LYS A 510 -0.67 -4.31 21.75
N GLY A 511 -1.64 -4.06 20.86
CA GLY A 511 -3.05 -4.41 21.08
C GLY A 511 -3.70 -3.71 22.28
N THR A 512 -3.08 -2.67 22.82
CA THR A 512 -3.57 -1.90 23.96
C THR A 512 -4.73 -0.97 23.57
N ALA A 513 -5.44 -0.41 24.55
CA ALA A 513 -6.48 0.60 24.32
C ALA A 513 -5.98 1.80 23.47
N ASP A 514 -4.71 2.18 23.64
CA ASP A 514 -4.01 3.20 22.87
C ASP A 514 -3.91 2.84 21.37
N SER A 515 -3.75 1.55 21.05
CA SER A 515 -3.71 1.08 19.66
C SER A 515 -5.05 1.31 18.96
N PHE A 516 -6.17 1.12 19.64
CA PHE A 516 -7.50 1.41 19.10
C PHE A 516 -7.77 2.93 18.99
N ALA A 517 -7.27 3.73 19.92
CA ALA A 517 -7.34 5.19 19.81
C ALA A 517 -6.60 5.70 18.56
N LEU A 518 -5.44 5.11 18.26
CA LEU A 518 -4.68 5.34 17.02
C LEU A 518 -5.42 4.84 15.78
N LEU A 519 -6.04 3.65 15.81
CA LEU A 519 -6.87 3.17 14.71
C LEU A 519 -8.03 4.12 14.41
N GLY A 520 -8.68 4.65 15.44
CA GLY A 520 -9.72 5.67 15.29
C GLY A 520 -9.19 6.99 14.73
N TRP A 521 -7.91 7.33 14.93
CA TRP A 521 -7.28 8.50 14.31
C TRP A 521 -6.89 8.24 12.85
N LEU A 522 -6.30 7.06 12.58
CA LEU A 522 -5.97 6.53 11.25
C LEU A 522 -7.16 6.44 10.32
N ALA A 523 -8.35 6.20 10.86
CA ALA A 523 -9.59 6.11 10.09
C ALA A 523 -10.03 7.46 9.48
N GLY A 524 -9.51 8.57 10.00
CA GLY A 524 -9.82 9.92 9.56
C GLY A 524 -11.22 10.38 10.00
N SER A 525 -11.31 11.43 10.83
CA SER A 525 -12.58 11.87 11.44
C SER A 525 -12.80 13.38 11.40
N THR A 526 -14.07 13.80 11.24
CA THR A 526 -14.51 15.18 11.52
C THR A 526 -14.96 15.37 12.96
N TYR A 527 -15.45 14.34 13.66
CA TYR A 527 -16.12 14.49 14.96
C TYR A 527 -15.23 15.04 16.07
N ARG A 528 -13.91 14.90 15.97
CA ARG A 528 -12.96 15.34 17.00
C ARG A 528 -12.59 16.81 16.87
N VAL A 529 -13.01 17.49 15.79
CA VAL A 529 -12.55 18.83 15.45
C VAL A 529 -13.38 19.89 16.17
N SER A 530 -12.70 20.76 16.93
CA SER A 530 -13.34 21.89 17.60
C SER A 530 -13.68 23.03 16.63
N ALA A 531 -14.58 23.93 17.05
CA ALA A 531 -14.93 25.14 16.32
C ALA A 531 -13.70 25.99 15.90
N SER A 532 -12.77 26.20 16.83
CA SER A 532 -11.55 26.96 16.56
C SER A 532 -10.66 26.23 15.56
N GLN A 533 -10.44 24.93 15.73
CA GLN A 533 -9.66 24.10 14.81
C GLN A 533 -10.24 24.12 13.38
N ALA A 534 -11.56 24.07 13.24
CA ALA A 534 -12.24 24.18 11.93
C ALA A 534 -11.95 25.52 11.24
N LEU A 535 -11.95 26.62 12.00
CA LEU A 535 -11.59 27.95 11.48
C LEU A 535 -10.11 28.03 11.10
N TRP A 536 -9.20 27.54 11.94
CA TRP A 536 -7.76 27.50 11.65
C TRP A 536 -7.44 26.72 10.37
N LEU A 537 -8.06 25.55 10.21
CA LEU A 537 -7.93 24.75 8.99
C LEU A 537 -8.45 25.50 7.76
N SER A 538 -9.63 26.11 7.87
CA SER A 538 -10.24 26.84 6.76
C SER A 538 -9.39 28.03 6.34
N CYS A 539 -8.92 28.84 7.29
CA CYS A 539 -8.01 29.96 7.03
C CYS A 539 -6.69 29.48 6.42
N GLY A 540 -6.10 28.40 6.94
CA GLY A 540 -4.86 27.84 6.42
C GLY A 540 -4.99 27.28 5.00
N VAL A 541 -6.07 26.53 4.71
CA VAL A 541 -6.37 26.03 3.37
C VAL A 541 -6.64 27.18 2.40
N LEU A 542 -7.36 28.22 2.82
CA LEU A 542 -7.60 29.41 2.00
C LEU A 542 -6.30 30.12 1.67
N LEU A 543 -5.43 30.36 2.66
CA LEU A 543 -4.12 31.00 2.46
C LEU A 543 -3.24 30.20 1.49
N LEU A 544 -3.08 28.90 1.73
CA LEU A 544 -2.27 28.02 0.90
C LEU A 544 -2.90 27.82 -0.50
N GLY A 545 -4.23 27.84 -0.59
CA GLY A 545 -4.97 27.80 -1.85
C GLY A 545 -4.75 29.06 -2.68
N VAL A 546 -4.76 30.25 -2.06
CA VAL A 546 -4.41 31.51 -2.72
C VAL A 546 -2.96 31.50 -3.19
N LEU A 547 -2.02 31.04 -2.36
CA LEU A 547 -0.62 30.85 -2.78
C LEU A 547 -0.50 29.89 -3.97
N SER A 548 -1.29 28.82 -3.99
CA SER A 548 -1.35 27.86 -5.11
C SER A 548 -1.83 28.53 -6.40
N ILE A 549 -2.82 29.41 -6.30
CA ILE A 549 -3.32 30.22 -7.41
C ILE A 549 -2.25 31.20 -7.89
N LEU A 550 -1.52 31.86 -6.98
CA LEU A 550 -0.42 32.76 -7.37
C LEU A 550 0.69 32.03 -8.12
N CYS A 551 0.98 30.77 -7.76
CA CYS A 551 1.96 29.92 -8.43
C CYS A 551 1.46 29.28 -9.74
N HIS A 552 0.23 29.52 -10.20
CA HIS A 552 -0.35 28.82 -11.36
C HIS A 552 0.46 28.98 -12.66
N ARG A 553 1.11 30.14 -12.88
CA ARG A 553 1.92 30.39 -14.08
C ARG A 553 3.17 29.50 -14.11
N ALA A 554 3.88 29.42 -12.99
CA ALA A 554 5.04 28.54 -12.83
C ALA A 554 4.64 27.08 -13.03
N LEU A 555 3.52 26.65 -12.44
CA LEU A 555 3.00 25.30 -12.61
C LEU A 555 2.59 25.01 -14.07
N THR A 556 2.02 26.00 -14.76
CA THR A 556 1.66 25.88 -16.19
C THR A 556 2.91 25.63 -17.03
N LEU A 557 3.98 26.42 -16.84
CA LEU A 557 5.25 26.24 -17.56
C LEU A 557 5.89 24.87 -17.29
N ILE A 558 5.95 24.45 -16.02
CA ILE A 558 6.51 23.14 -15.63
C ILE A 558 5.70 21.99 -16.24
N SER A 559 4.37 22.12 -16.32
CA SER A 559 3.50 21.07 -16.88
C SER A 559 3.68 20.87 -18.38
N ILE A 560 4.16 21.88 -19.12
CA ILE A 560 4.47 21.78 -20.55
C ILE A 560 5.82 21.09 -20.74
N GLY A 561 6.82 21.44 -19.93
CA GLY A 561 8.12 20.77 -19.92
C GLY A 561 9.22 21.64 -19.33
N ASP A 562 10.22 20.99 -18.73
CA ASP A 562 11.32 21.66 -18.03
C ASP A 562 12.12 22.58 -18.97
N GLY A 563 12.34 22.19 -20.24
CA GLY A 563 13.03 23.02 -21.23
C GLY A 563 12.26 24.30 -21.57
N VAL A 564 10.93 24.22 -21.71
CA VAL A 564 10.07 25.39 -21.96
C VAL A 564 10.08 26.32 -20.76
N ALA A 565 9.99 25.77 -19.54
CA ALA A 565 10.06 26.56 -18.31
C ALA A 565 11.40 27.31 -18.17
N LEU A 566 12.52 26.63 -18.43
CA LEU A 566 13.86 27.24 -18.40
C LEU A 566 13.99 28.35 -19.45
N SER A 567 13.50 28.13 -20.68
CA SER A 567 13.55 29.14 -21.75
C SER A 567 12.76 30.42 -21.44
N ARG A 568 11.76 30.33 -20.55
CA ARG A 568 10.95 31.46 -20.06
C ARG A 568 11.51 32.11 -18.79
N GLY A 569 12.73 31.74 -18.38
CA GLY A 569 13.42 32.32 -17.22
C GLY A 569 12.97 31.77 -15.86
N LEU A 570 12.19 30.67 -15.82
CA LEU A 570 11.78 30.07 -14.56
C LEU A 570 12.91 29.21 -13.97
N ASP A 571 13.30 29.47 -12.73
CA ASP A 571 14.13 28.54 -11.96
C ASP A 571 13.29 27.32 -11.57
N VAL A 572 13.35 26.28 -12.40
CA VAL A 572 12.56 25.05 -12.26
C VAL A 572 12.80 24.38 -10.91
N ARG A 573 14.02 24.44 -10.37
CA ARG A 573 14.36 23.80 -9.09
C ARG A 573 13.69 24.51 -7.93
N LYS A 574 13.78 25.84 -7.87
CA LYS A 574 13.13 26.64 -6.82
C LYS A 574 11.61 26.56 -6.91
N ALA A 575 11.06 26.66 -8.13
CA ALA A 575 9.62 26.55 -8.34
C ALA A 575 9.08 25.17 -7.92
N ARG A 576 9.80 24.08 -8.27
CA ARG A 576 9.44 22.72 -7.87
C ARG A 576 9.51 22.54 -6.35
N LEU A 577 10.55 23.04 -5.72
CA LEU A 577 10.69 23.03 -4.26
C LEU A 577 9.51 23.76 -3.58
N ALA A 578 9.20 24.98 -4.02
CA ALA A 578 8.10 25.77 -3.47
C ALA A 578 6.75 25.07 -3.61
N LEU A 579 6.47 24.49 -4.79
CA LEU A 579 5.23 23.73 -5.05
C LEU A 579 5.15 22.46 -4.21
N LEU A 580 6.25 21.73 -4.02
CA LEU A 580 6.29 20.55 -3.15
C LEU A 580 6.05 20.93 -1.69
N VAL A 581 6.66 22.01 -1.21
CA VAL A 581 6.41 22.53 0.13
C VAL A 581 4.94 22.91 0.30
N LEU A 582 4.33 23.53 -0.72
CA LEU A 582 2.92 23.91 -0.69
C LEU A 582 1.98 22.69 -0.64
N VAL A 583 2.24 21.67 -1.47
CA VAL A 583 1.55 20.37 -1.41
C VAL A 583 1.65 19.79 -0.01
N SER A 584 2.86 19.76 0.56
CA SER A 584 3.09 19.17 1.85
C SER A 584 2.47 19.93 3.01
N LEU A 585 2.46 21.26 2.98
CA LEU A 585 1.79 22.08 3.99
C LEU A 585 0.27 21.88 3.95
N LEU A 586 -0.34 21.81 2.76
CA LEU A 586 -1.76 21.48 2.61
C LEU A 586 -2.07 20.10 3.19
N CYS A 587 -1.26 19.09 2.84
CA CYS A 587 -1.46 17.71 3.34
C CYS A 587 -1.24 17.61 4.84
N ALA A 588 -0.19 18.25 5.37
CA ALA A 588 0.12 18.27 6.80
C ALA A 588 -0.98 18.93 7.61
N LEU A 589 -1.50 20.07 7.13
CA LEU A 589 -2.59 20.80 7.78
C LEU A 589 -3.89 20.00 7.81
N VAL A 590 -4.24 19.32 6.71
CA VAL A 590 -5.45 18.48 6.67
C VAL A 590 -5.28 17.23 7.53
N THR A 591 -4.15 16.54 7.36
CA THR A 591 -3.88 15.27 8.06
C THR A 591 -3.74 15.49 9.57
N SER A 592 -3.23 16.63 10.02
CA SER A 592 -3.08 16.89 11.46
C SER A 592 -4.40 17.01 12.21
N LEU A 593 -5.42 17.58 11.59
CA LEU A 593 -6.73 17.71 12.21
C LEU A 593 -7.63 16.51 11.97
N MET A 594 -7.70 16.06 10.71
CA MET A 594 -8.67 15.04 10.32
C MET A 594 -8.11 13.63 10.35
N GLY A 595 -6.79 13.44 10.27
CA GLY A 595 -6.17 12.17 9.93
C GLY A 595 -6.06 11.95 8.41
N PRO A 596 -5.50 10.81 7.97
CA PRO A 596 -5.23 10.54 6.56
C PRO A 596 -6.53 10.30 5.77
N VAL A 597 -6.58 10.77 4.52
CA VAL A 597 -7.71 10.54 3.60
C VAL A 597 -7.20 10.18 2.22
N ALA A 598 -7.43 8.94 1.79
CA ALA A 598 -6.95 8.43 0.50
C ALA A 598 -7.86 8.82 -0.67
N PHE A 599 -7.30 8.79 -1.89
CA PHE A 599 -7.97 8.98 -3.19
C PHE A 599 -8.56 10.36 -3.49
N LEU A 600 -8.90 11.18 -2.49
CA LEU A 600 -9.55 12.45 -2.72
C LEU A 600 -8.68 13.40 -3.58
N GLY A 601 -7.39 13.48 -3.26
CA GLY A 601 -6.40 14.23 -4.03
C GLY A 601 -6.10 13.65 -5.41
N LEU A 602 -6.55 12.43 -5.70
CA LEU A 602 -6.47 11.84 -7.05
C LEU A 602 -7.74 12.14 -7.84
N LEU A 603 -8.91 11.92 -7.23
CA LEU A 603 -10.18 11.89 -7.90
C LEU A 603 -10.71 13.29 -8.28
N ALA A 604 -10.68 14.25 -7.35
CA ALA A 604 -11.23 15.58 -7.60
C ALA A 604 -10.52 16.31 -8.77
N PRO A 605 -9.17 16.32 -8.86
CA PRO A 605 -8.45 16.85 -10.02
C PRO A 605 -8.83 16.16 -11.34
N HIS A 606 -9.06 14.84 -11.28
CA HIS A 606 -9.41 14.04 -12.44
C HIS A 606 -10.83 14.34 -12.93
N MET A 607 -11.80 14.45 -12.03
CA MET A 607 -13.16 14.88 -12.34
C MET A 607 -13.18 16.28 -12.96
N ALA A 608 -12.39 17.22 -12.41
CA ALA A 608 -12.26 18.56 -12.97
C ALA A 608 -11.74 18.52 -14.43
N ALA A 609 -10.76 17.66 -14.71
CA ALA A 609 -10.23 17.48 -16.06
C ALA A 609 -11.28 16.89 -17.03
N ILE A 610 -12.06 15.89 -16.61
CA ILE A 610 -13.14 15.29 -17.41
C ILE A 610 -14.22 16.33 -17.76
N LEU A 611 -14.52 17.26 -16.85
CA LEU A 611 -15.47 18.37 -17.09
C LEU A 611 -14.93 19.47 -18.01
N GLY A 612 -13.67 19.37 -18.44
CA GLY A 612 -13.02 20.29 -19.39
C GLY A 612 -12.12 21.35 -18.75
N ALA A 613 -11.83 21.27 -17.45
CA ALA A 613 -10.87 22.15 -16.79
C ALA A 613 -9.43 21.71 -17.06
N ARG A 614 -8.93 21.93 -18.29
CA ARG A 614 -7.59 21.51 -18.72
C ARG A 614 -6.47 22.50 -18.42
N ARG A 615 -6.81 23.78 -18.17
CA ARG A 615 -5.83 24.80 -17.73
C ARG A 615 -5.65 24.72 -16.23
N VAL A 616 -4.44 25.05 -15.74
CA VAL A 616 -4.08 24.94 -14.32
C VAL A 616 -5.06 25.69 -13.41
N LEU A 617 -5.36 26.96 -13.69
CA LEU A 617 -6.22 27.76 -12.83
C LEU A 617 -7.68 27.26 -12.76
N PRO A 618 -8.39 27.03 -13.88
CA PRO A 618 -9.71 26.40 -13.84
C PRO A 618 -9.71 25.02 -13.16
N GLN A 619 -8.66 24.23 -13.35
CA GLN A 619 -8.56 22.92 -12.71
C GLN A 619 -8.41 23.05 -11.19
N LEU A 620 -7.57 23.96 -10.71
CA LEU A 620 -7.39 24.23 -9.28
C LEU A 620 -8.73 24.59 -8.62
N LEU A 621 -9.46 25.55 -9.19
CA LEU A 621 -10.73 26.03 -8.63
C LEU A 621 -11.81 24.95 -8.67
N LEU A 622 -11.97 24.28 -9.81
CA LEU A 622 -13.01 23.26 -9.98
C LEU A 622 -12.70 22.01 -9.15
N ALA A 623 -11.44 21.58 -9.09
CA ALA A 623 -11.03 20.47 -8.26
C ALA A 623 -11.21 20.78 -6.77
N ALA A 624 -10.87 21.99 -6.31
CA ALA A 624 -11.12 22.41 -4.93
C ALA A 624 -12.61 22.28 -4.57
N ALA A 625 -13.49 22.84 -5.40
CA ALA A 625 -14.94 22.76 -5.18
C ALA A 625 -15.45 21.31 -5.17
N LEU A 626 -15.03 20.48 -6.14
CA LEU A 626 -15.38 19.07 -6.19
C LEU A 626 -14.85 18.27 -4.99
N GLY A 627 -13.63 18.56 -4.55
CA GLY A 627 -13.04 17.96 -3.35
C GLY A 627 -13.84 18.27 -2.10
N GLY A 628 -14.27 19.54 -1.94
CA GLY A 628 -15.16 19.96 -0.86
C GLY A 628 -16.50 19.23 -0.91
N VAL A 629 -17.14 19.13 -2.09
CA VAL A 629 -18.40 18.39 -2.27
C VAL A 629 -18.24 16.92 -1.88
N LEU A 630 -17.21 16.25 -2.39
CA LEU A 630 -16.96 14.83 -2.11
C LEU A 630 -16.77 14.58 -0.61
N MET A 631 -16.01 15.43 0.08
CA MET A 631 -15.79 15.28 1.53
C MET A 631 -17.05 15.59 2.34
N LEU A 632 -17.84 16.59 1.94
CA LEU A 632 -19.13 16.89 2.56
C LEU A 632 -20.11 15.72 2.45
N LEU A 633 -20.18 15.09 1.27
CA LEU A 633 -20.99 13.90 1.05
C LEU A 633 -20.46 12.72 1.87
N ALA A 634 -19.14 12.53 1.94
CA ALA A 634 -18.56 11.47 2.76
C ALA A 634 -18.87 11.65 4.26
N ASP A 635 -18.80 12.89 4.77
CA ASP A 635 -19.15 13.20 6.16
C ASP A 635 -20.65 12.96 6.43
N TRP A 636 -21.51 13.33 5.48
CA TRP A 636 -22.94 13.07 5.59
C TRP A 636 -23.27 11.57 5.56
N PHE A 637 -22.72 10.81 4.60
CA PHE A 637 -22.86 9.36 4.56
C PHE A 637 -22.35 8.70 5.84
N GLY A 638 -21.21 9.17 6.37
CA GLY A 638 -20.65 8.66 7.61
C GLY A 638 -21.57 8.82 8.81
N ARG A 639 -22.40 9.86 8.84
CA ARG A 639 -23.39 10.08 9.92
C ARG A 639 -24.67 9.26 9.78
N VAL A 640 -25.02 8.86 8.56
CA VAL A 640 -26.37 8.40 8.24
C VAL A 640 -26.43 6.89 7.96
N LEU A 641 -25.37 6.30 7.42
CA LEU A 641 -25.36 4.91 6.97
C LEU A 641 -25.62 3.90 8.10
N ILE A 642 -25.03 4.10 9.29
CA ILE A 642 -25.07 3.13 10.40
C ILE A 642 -25.61 3.77 11.68
N PHE A 643 -26.59 4.67 11.58
CA PHE A 643 -27.20 5.31 12.75
C PHE A 643 -27.67 4.27 13.79
N PRO A 644 -27.41 4.45 15.11
CA PRO A 644 -26.82 5.63 15.77
C PRO A 644 -25.28 5.71 15.75
N LEU A 645 -24.58 4.68 15.24
CA LEU A 645 -23.13 4.69 15.05
C LEU A 645 -22.74 5.58 13.86
N GLN A 646 -21.49 6.04 13.84
CA GLN A 646 -20.95 6.87 12.77
C GLN A 646 -19.69 6.22 12.18
N LEU A 647 -19.57 6.27 10.86
CA LEU A 647 -18.34 5.91 10.16
C LEU A 647 -17.38 7.10 10.12
N PRO A 648 -16.08 6.87 10.33
CA PRO A 648 -15.07 7.89 10.08
C PRO A 648 -15.08 8.34 8.61
N VAL A 649 -15.07 9.66 8.41
CA VAL A 649 -15.16 10.27 7.08
C VAL A 649 -14.02 9.83 6.15
N GLY A 650 -12.83 9.57 6.69
CA GLY A 650 -11.67 9.16 5.88
C GLY A 650 -11.89 7.81 5.20
N ILE A 651 -12.47 6.84 5.93
CA ILE A 651 -12.88 5.55 5.37
C ILE A 651 -13.96 5.74 4.32
N VAL A 652 -15.03 6.49 4.64
CA VAL A 652 -16.15 6.70 3.69
C VAL A 652 -15.66 7.39 2.42
N ALA A 653 -14.84 8.44 2.55
CA ALA A 653 -14.25 9.15 1.43
C ALA A 653 -13.35 8.23 0.59
N SER A 654 -12.51 7.41 1.23
CA SER A 654 -11.64 6.44 0.54
C SER A 654 -12.44 5.41 -0.25
N VAL A 655 -13.53 4.90 0.33
CA VAL A 655 -14.43 3.93 -0.32
C VAL A 655 -15.17 4.56 -1.49
N VAL A 656 -15.78 5.73 -1.29
CA VAL A 656 -16.54 6.43 -2.35
C VAL A 656 -15.60 6.83 -3.49
N CYS A 657 -14.48 7.48 -3.17
CA CYS A 657 -13.53 7.95 -4.18
C CYS A 657 -12.84 6.79 -4.90
N GLY A 658 -12.41 5.77 -4.15
CA GLY A 658 -11.75 4.58 -4.70
C GLY A 658 -12.69 3.77 -5.59
N SER A 659 -13.94 3.55 -5.18
CA SER A 659 -14.93 2.81 -5.97
C SER A 659 -15.27 3.54 -7.27
N TYR A 660 -15.48 4.86 -7.21
CA TYR A 660 -15.75 5.64 -8.41
C TYR A 660 -14.52 5.70 -9.34
N PHE A 661 -13.31 5.78 -8.79
CA PHE A 661 -12.08 5.70 -9.58
C PHE A 661 -11.94 4.35 -10.29
N VAL A 662 -12.16 3.23 -9.59
CA VAL A 662 -12.18 1.89 -10.18
C VAL A 662 -13.25 1.78 -11.28
N TYR A 663 -14.45 2.29 -11.03
CA TYR A 663 -15.52 2.32 -12.04
C TYR A 663 -15.12 3.08 -13.30
N LEU A 664 -14.50 4.25 -13.17
CA LEU A 664 -14.02 5.02 -14.33
C LEU A 664 -12.98 4.27 -15.14
N LEU A 665 -12.08 3.54 -14.48
CA LEU A 665 -11.07 2.72 -15.15
C LEU A 665 -11.70 1.54 -15.91
N VAL A 666 -12.68 0.86 -15.31
CA VAL A 666 -13.42 -0.22 -15.96
C VAL A 666 -14.24 0.32 -17.14
N LYS A 667 -14.96 1.43 -16.96
CA LYS A 667 -15.81 2.01 -18.00
C LYS A 667 -15.02 2.41 -19.24
N ARG A 668 -13.86 3.07 -19.08
CA ARG A 668 -12.99 3.45 -20.22
C ARG A 668 -12.49 2.29 -21.03
N ARG A 669 -12.55 1.10 -20.46
CA ARG A 669 -12.04 -0.10 -21.07
C ARG A 669 -13.11 -0.91 -21.77
N LEU A 670 -14.32 -0.88 -21.22
CA LEU A 670 -15.49 -1.53 -21.80
C LEU A 670 -16.18 -0.64 -22.86
N ALA A 671 -15.95 0.67 -22.81
CA ALA A 671 -16.27 1.63 -23.87
C ALA A 671 -15.17 1.62 -24.93
#